data_AF-A0A135VVM9-F1
#
_entry.id   AF-A0A135VVM9-F1
#
_cell.length_a   1.000
_cell.length_b   1.000
_cell.length_c   1.000
_cell.angle_alpha   90.00
_cell.angle_beta   90.00
_cell.angle_gamma   90.00
#
_symmetry.space_group_name_H-M   'P 1'
#
loop_
_entity.id
_entity.type
_entity.pdbx_description
1 polymer ?
#
loop_
_entity_poly.entity_id
_entity_poly.type
_entity_poly.pdbx_seq_one_letter_code
_entity_poly.pdbx_strand_id
1 'polypeptide(L)'
;MRKASVILIIMLLPLFSATIITPTITQVDAWGHATHFFIVDKAVAGISNASWADAFDYYLPELMSGSIYPDTAWQDWDNHLYYPETGEHNAPTAAERWYNFTRNNFTIGSWEDGFFAAGIMSHYFSDPCIPVHTGDSWPGHSGYESDINQNLDLLTLATPSEDYITNVSQLVIDSATYSHQYYDDVYLQYVDDNSEAIATNATIKTLTEDCLNLAIDGLLDLFFNATQGVNAPDVTITYEYKAMLDVAHGNDYATGYLDTINSTLYIKGFELILQSAAITTESLAGVDLFIATCASTAYTADELTAITNWANSGNKALLLTGRGDHASSSTNTAYPDALLAAISSNIRNNDDNVYMEGTYNAWTNDLTVIPAPEETVNLTAFVSTMTFFSPSSLYFLDDGPVLPIIYADVTGYQTNQEPPSPTVIYDNVMDGQWGNQIPLAAAEEIGSTRLLVTGTTFFSDYDYGKPQFDNIQLLENFLDWSVGNRSEWSILDVDEVGPRIGDISWDPASPDNGEKVNVSATVTDPSGVVRVYLKYNNGTHDVSLTMTSEGGGLYSGEISDVSSGSLSFYVEAVDNSDNVAIRASFTITWTAPTTTTTTPTDTTTTEAPTTSTTPTETPTAIPPPDDMILVLGIGGAIIVLIVIVVIVKMRR
;
A
#
# COMPACT_ATOMS: atom_id res chain seq x y z
N MET A 1 18.59 8.58 23.60
CA MET A 1 19.37 9.77 23.17
C MET A 1 18.55 10.50 22.12
N ARG A 2 18.42 11.85 22.19
CA ARG A 2 17.67 12.62 21.18
C ARG A 2 18.20 12.28 19.77
N LYS A 3 17.31 11.90 18.84
CA LYS A 3 17.59 11.85 17.40
C LYS A 3 18.11 13.21 16.96
N ALA A 4 19.42 13.40 17.01
CA ALA A 4 20.10 14.49 16.37
C ALA A 4 20.51 13.97 15.01
N SER A 5 19.61 14.11 14.03
CA SER A 5 19.90 13.83 12.63
C SER A 5 21.00 14.79 12.16
N VAL A 6 22.25 14.41 12.40
CA VAL A 6 23.39 14.99 11.69
C VAL A 6 23.59 14.10 10.49
N ILE A 7 22.82 14.35 9.43
CA ILE A 7 23.13 13.82 8.10
C ILE A 7 24.47 14.45 7.70
N LEU A 8 25.56 13.75 8.01
CA LEU A 8 26.87 14.09 7.49
C LEU A 8 26.91 13.58 6.05
N ILE A 9 26.55 14.45 5.10
CA ILE A 9 26.79 14.24 3.67
C ILE A 9 28.31 14.16 3.48
N ILE A 10 28.88 12.96 3.61
CA ILE A 10 30.20 12.67 3.08
C ILE A 10 29.99 12.46 1.58
N MET A 11 30.48 13.43 0.80
CA MET A 11 30.54 13.36 -0.65
C MET A 11 31.27 12.08 -1.09
N LEU A 12 30.52 11.06 -1.51
CA LEU A 12 31.01 10.03 -2.42
C LEU A 12 31.16 10.66 -3.81
N LEU A 13 32.29 11.33 -4.02
CA LEU A 13 32.73 11.74 -5.36
C LEU A 13 33.08 10.48 -6.16
N PRO A 14 32.44 10.21 -7.32
CA PRO A 14 32.94 9.19 -8.22
C PRO A 14 34.24 9.69 -8.85
N LEU A 15 35.37 9.09 -8.46
CA LEU A 15 36.62 9.22 -9.21
C LEU A 15 36.43 8.49 -10.54
N PHE A 16 36.09 9.24 -11.59
CA PHE A 16 36.10 8.77 -12.97
C PHE A 16 37.48 8.15 -13.29
N SER A 17 37.51 6.84 -13.42
CA SER A 17 38.60 6.10 -14.05
C SER A 17 38.21 5.83 -15.49
N ALA A 18 39.17 6.02 -16.39
CA ALA A 18 38.99 6.01 -17.84
C ALA A 18 38.24 4.76 -18.35
N THR A 19 37.30 4.99 -19.26
CA THR A 19 36.56 3.99 -20.02
C THR A 19 37.52 3.10 -20.81
N ILE A 20 37.67 1.86 -20.36
CA ILE A 20 38.11 0.76 -21.21
C ILE A 20 36.82 0.10 -21.71
N ILE A 21 36.61 0.10 -23.03
CA ILE A 21 35.49 -0.57 -23.67
C ILE A 21 35.78 -2.07 -23.65
N THR A 22 35.15 -2.80 -22.75
CA THR A 22 35.03 -4.27 -22.78
C THR A 22 33.63 -4.66 -23.25
N PRO A 23 33.44 -5.88 -23.80
CA PRO A 23 32.18 -6.28 -24.42
C PRO A 23 31.01 -6.25 -23.43
N THR A 24 29.82 -5.98 -23.98
CA THR A 24 28.53 -5.92 -23.28
C THR A 24 28.26 -7.20 -22.49
N ILE A 25 28.34 -7.10 -21.16
CA ILE A 25 27.79 -8.08 -20.22
C ILE A 25 26.26 -7.98 -20.32
N THR A 26 25.60 -9.11 -20.57
CA THR A 26 24.15 -9.25 -20.56
C THR A 26 23.62 -8.95 -19.16
N GLN A 27 22.49 -8.25 -19.07
CA GLN A 27 21.79 -7.99 -17.81
C GLN A 27 21.44 -9.32 -17.14
N VAL A 28 21.89 -9.45 -15.90
CA VAL A 28 21.64 -10.60 -15.03
C VAL A 28 21.03 -9.98 -13.78
N ASP A 29 19.76 -10.27 -13.52
CA ASP A 29 19.17 -9.91 -12.23
C ASP A 29 19.87 -10.78 -11.17
N ALA A 30 20.25 -10.19 -10.04
CA ALA A 30 20.81 -10.91 -8.90
C ALA A 30 19.68 -11.62 -8.11
N TRP A 31 19.98 -12.24 -6.96
CA TRP A 31 18.99 -13.02 -6.22
C TRP A 31 17.75 -12.16 -5.91
N GLY A 32 16.54 -12.71 -6.09
CA GLY A 32 15.33 -11.95 -5.74
C GLY A 32 15.32 -11.51 -4.27
N HIS A 33 14.77 -10.32 -4.01
CA HIS A 33 14.76 -9.65 -2.69
C HIS A 33 14.38 -10.56 -1.51
N ALA A 34 13.46 -11.50 -1.73
CA ALA A 34 12.99 -12.43 -0.71
C ALA A 34 14.10 -13.35 -0.18
N THR A 35 15.02 -13.81 -1.03
CA THR A 35 16.11 -14.69 -0.57
C THR A 35 17.17 -13.94 0.22
N HIS A 36 17.53 -12.70 -0.18
CA HIS A 36 18.45 -11.88 0.64
C HIS A 36 17.88 -11.61 2.03
N PHE A 37 16.59 -11.24 2.12
CA PHE A 37 15.92 -11.09 3.41
C PHE A 37 15.93 -12.37 4.23
N PHE A 38 15.67 -13.51 3.59
CA PHE A 38 15.69 -14.81 4.24
C PHE A 38 17.08 -15.14 4.82
N ILE A 39 18.17 -14.92 4.09
CA ILE A 39 19.53 -15.16 4.60
C ILE A 39 19.85 -14.24 5.78
N VAL A 40 19.54 -12.95 5.67
CA VAL A 40 19.75 -11.99 6.76
C VAL A 40 18.97 -12.41 8.01
N ASP A 41 17.68 -12.74 7.88
CA ASP A 41 16.83 -13.21 8.98
C ASP A 41 17.45 -14.43 9.70
N LYS A 42 17.87 -15.45 8.94
CA LYS A 42 18.50 -16.65 9.51
C LYS A 42 19.83 -16.36 10.18
N ALA A 43 20.65 -15.48 9.61
CA ALA A 43 21.91 -15.08 10.21
C ALA A 43 21.69 -14.28 11.50
N VAL A 44 20.75 -13.33 11.53
CA VAL A 44 20.41 -12.56 12.74
C VAL A 44 19.92 -13.49 13.86
N ALA A 45 19.04 -14.44 13.54
CA ALA A 45 18.57 -15.43 14.51
C ALA A 45 19.67 -16.34 15.08
N GLY A 46 20.83 -16.42 14.42
CA GLY A 46 22.00 -17.19 14.86
C GLY A 46 22.94 -16.47 15.83
N ILE A 47 22.76 -15.16 16.05
CA ILE A 47 23.67 -14.34 16.88
C ILE A 47 23.62 -14.81 18.34
N SER A 48 24.77 -15.20 18.89
CA SER A 48 24.84 -15.80 20.23
C SER A 48 24.92 -14.77 21.36
N ASN A 49 25.42 -13.57 21.08
CA ASN A 49 25.53 -12.50 22.05
C ASN A 49 24.21 -11.75 22.17
N ALA A 50 23.51 -11.92 23.30
CA ALA A 50 22.18 -11.34 23.52
C ALA A 50 22.09 -9.83 23.26
N SER A 51 23.04 -9.02 23.73
CA SER A 51 22.98 -7.57 23.52
C SER A 51 23.19 -7.17 22.06
N TRP A 52 23.96 -7.97 21.31
CA TRP A 52 24.08 -7.77 19.88
C TRP A 52 22.88 -8.33 19.12
N ALA A 53 22.30 -9.45 19.53
CA ALA A 53 21.05 -9.95 18.97
C ALA A 53 19.94 -8.88 19.10
N ASP A 54 19.76 -8.29 20.30
CA ASP A 54 18.81 -7.19 20.53
C ASP A 54 19.09 -5.99 19.62
N ALA A 55 20.36 -5.68 19.35
CA ALA A 55 20.75 -4.57 18.49
C ALA A 55 20.48 -4.85 17.00
N PHE A 56 20.79 -6.07 16.53
CA PHE A 56 20.49 -6.49 15.16
C PHE A 56 18.99 -6.56 14.91
N ASP A 57 18.20 -7.00 15.89
CA ASP A 57 16.73 -6.97 15.84
C ASP A 57 16.21 -5.53 15.80
N TYR A 58 16.76 -4.63 16.62
CA TYR A 58 16.34 -3.22 16.65
C TYR A 58 16.63 -2.47 15.35
N TYR A 59 17.78 -2.71 14.71
CA TYR A 59 18.19 -2.08 13.44
C TYR A 59 17.97 -2.99 12.22
N LEU A 60 17.07 -3.97 12.33
CA LEU A 60 16.71 -4.86 11.24
C LEU A 60 16.20 -4.10 10.00
N PRO A 61 15.42 -3.00 10.11
CA PRO A 61 14.98 -2.23 8.94
C PRO A 61 16.14 -1.66 8.11
N GLU A 62 17.15 -1.07 8.75
CA GLU A 62 18.33 -0.55 8.06
C GLU A 62 19.13 -1.68 7.41
N LEU A 63 19.29 -2.80 8.13
CA LEU A 63 19.97 -3.99 7.63
C LEU A 63 19.29 -4.58 6.39
N MET A 64 17.96 -4.74 6.43
CA MET A 64 17.16 -5.22 5.29
C MET A 64 17.16 -4.22 4.13
N SER A 65 17.06 -2.93 4.40
CA SER A 65 17.16 -1.90 3.36
C SER A 65 18.50 -1.98 2.62
N GLY A 66 19.59 -2.17 3.37
CA GLY A 66 20.93 -2.33 2.80
C GLY A 66 21.09 -3.60 1.95
N SER A 67 20.45 -4.71 2.31
CA SER A 67 20.65 -6.01 1.68
C SER A 67 20.03 -6.17 0.29
N ILE A 68 19.21 -5.21 -0.16
CA ILE A 68 18.64 -5.15 -1.51
C ILE A 68 19.03 -3.88 -2.28
N TYR A 69 19.77 -2.98 -1.62
CA TYR A 69 20.15 -1.69 -2.22
C TYR A 69 21.02 -1.83 -3.48
N PRO A 70 21.99 -2.79 -3.54
CA PRO A 70 22.79 -2.99 -4.75
C PRO A 70 21.95 -3.31 -5.99
N ASP A 71 20.90 -4.12 -5.88
CA ASP A 71 20.03 -4.48 -7.01
C ASP A 71 19.06 -3.38 -7.41
N THR A 72 18.50 -2.70 -6.42
CA THR A 72 17.37 -1.79 -6.65
C THR A 72 17.84 -0.40 -7.04
N ALA A 73 18.91 0.09 -6.42
CA ALA A 73 19.34 1.47 -6.55
C ALA A 73 20.61 1.62 -7.40
N TRP A 74 21.57 0.72 -7.27
CA TRP A 74 22.88 0.86 -7.92
C TRP A 74 23.02 0.07 -9.21
N GLN A 75 22.47 -1.15 -9.25
CA GLN A 75 22.58 -2.08 -10.37
C GLN A 75 24.04 -2.24 -10.82
N ASP A 76 24.94 -2.40 -9.83
CA ASP A 76 26.38 -2.47 -10.03
C ASP A 76 26.87 -3.92 -10.18
N TRP A 77 26.30 -4.63 -11.15
CA TRP A 77 26.39 -6.08 -11.39
C TRP A 77 27.78 -6.71 -11.27
N ASP A 78 28.85 -5.96 -11.55
CA ASP A 78 30.22 -6.46 -11.41
C ASP A 78 30.61 -6.78 -9.95
N ASN A 79 29.95 -6.17 -8.97
CA ASN A 79 30.17 -6.43 -7.54
C ASN A 79 29.37 -7.63 -7.01
N HIS A 80 28.50 -8.23 -7.84
CA HIS A 80 27.67 -9.38 -7.48
C HIS A 80 28.38 -10.69 -7.85
N LEU A 81 29.29 -10.62 -8.81
CA LEU A 81 29.92 -11.79 -9.40
C LEU A 81 31.32 -12.04 -8.83
N TYR A 82 31.72 -13.30 -8.84
CA TYR A 82 33.12 -13.69 -8.76
C TYR A 82 33.35 -15.04 -9.44
N TYR A 83 34.21 -15.08 -10.45
CA TYR A 83 34.46 -16.29 -11.23
C TYR A 83 35.72 -17.00 -10.71
N PRO A 84 35.61 -18.13 -10.01
CA PRO A 84 36.76 -18.74 -9.35
C PRO A 84 37.84 -19.24 -10.31
N GLU A 85 37.47 -19.59 -11.54
CA GLU A 85 38.40 -20.08 -12.56
C GLU A 85 39.32 -18.99 -13.11
N THR A 86 38.81 -17.75 -13.24
CA THR A 86 39.53 -16.62 -13.85
C THR A 86 40.00 -15.59 -12.82
N GLY A 87 39.35 -15.53 -11.66
CA GLY A 87 39.52 -14.49 -10.66
C GLY A 87 38.94 -13.13 -11.08
N GLU A 88 38.01 -13.13 -12.03
CA GLU A 88 37.31 -11.92 -12.50
C GLU A 88 36.16 -11.53 -11.57
N HIS A 89 35.72 -10.27 -11.71
CA HIS A 89 34.66 -9.61 -10.94
C HIS A 89 35.01 -9.28 -9.47
N ASN A 90 34.18 -8.43 -8.86
CA ASN A 90 34.58 -7.60 -7.73
C ASN A 90 33.90 -7.93 -6.40
N ALA A 91 33.03 -8.95 -6.32
CA ALA A 91 32.34 -9.31 -5.07
C ALA A 91 33.28 -9.46 -3.85
N PRO A 92 34.47 -10.09 -3.94
CA PRO A 92 35.38 -10.19 -2.80
C PRO A 92 35.86 -8.84 -2.28
N THR A 93 36.10 -7.89 -3.17
CA THR A 93 36.55 -6.53 -2.81
C THR A 93 35.39 -5.68 -2.32
N ALA A 94 34.20 -5.86 -2.89
CA ALA A 94 32.99 -5.16 -2.49
C ALA A 94 32.55 -5.56 -1.07
N ALA A 95 32.46 -6.86 -0.79
CA ALA A 95 32.13 -7.38 0.53
C ALA A 95 33.14 -6.92 1.60
N GLU A 96 34.45 -6.99 1.33
CA GLU A 96 35.48 -6.49 2.27
C GLU A 96 35.34 -4.99 2.51
N ARG A 97 35.08 -4.19 1.47
CA ARG A 97 34.89 -2.74 1.61
C ARG A 97 33.70 -2.44 2.52
N TRP A 98 32.56 -3.09 2.30
CA TRP A 98 31.35 -2.85 3.07
C TRP A 98 31.44 -3.40 4.49
N TYR A 99 32.10 -4.54 4.70
CA TYR A 99 32.48 -5.01 6.03
C TYR A 99 33.30 -3.94 6.80
N ASN A 100 34.28 -3.33 6.12
CA ASN A 100 35.06 -2.25 6.73
C ASN A 100 34.22 -1.01 7.06
N PHE A 101 33.23 -0.66 6.23
CA PHE A 101 32.29 0.43 6.54
C PHE A 101 31.43 0.09 7.75
N THR A 102 30.86 -1.11 7.83
CA THR A 102 30.14 -1.62 8.99
C THR A 102 30.97 -1.49 10.27
N ARG A 103 32.21 -2.02 10.25
CA ARG A 103 33.14 -1.93 11.39
C ARG A 103 33.44 -0.50 11.80
N ASN A 104 33.70 0.38 10.84
CA ASN A 104 34.02 1.78 11.11
C ASN A 104 32.84 2.50 11.75
N ASN A 105 31.63 2.30 11.22
CA ASN A 105 30.40 2.90 11.73
C ASN A 105 30.07 2.40 13.14
N PHE A 106 30.15 1.09 13.39
CA PHE A 106 29.98 0.52 14.74
C PHE A 106 31.01 1.08 15.73
N THR A 107 32.27 1.25 15.31
CA THR A 107 33.34 1.78 16.17
C THR A 107 33.08 3.22 16.61
N ILE A 108 32.45 4.03 15.76
CA ILE A 108 32.12 5.44 16.09
C ILE A 108 30.69 5.61 16.65
N GLY A 109 29.93 4.53 16.77
CA GLY A 109 28.54 4.53 17.23
C GLY A 109 27.54 5.12 16.22
N SER A 110 27.86 5.10 14.92
CA SER A 110 26.89 5.41 13.86
C SER A 110 26.11 4.14 13.52
N TRP A 111 25.08 3.84 14.31
CA TRP A 111 24.42 2.53 14.27
C TRP A 111 23.60 2.34 13.00
N GLU A 112 22.70 3.27 12.66
CA GLU A 112 21.86 3.20 11.44
C GLU A 112 22.73 3.01 10.17
N ASP A 113 23.74 3.86 9.97
CA ASP A 113 24.69 3.73 8.85
C ASP A 113 25.49 2.43 8.89
N GLY A 114 25.78 1.92 10.10
CA GLY A 114 26.52 0.68 10.30
C GLY A 114 25.70 -0.55 9.92
N PHE A 115 24.43 -0.59 10.32
CA PHE A 115 23.51 -1.67 9.96
C PHE A 115 23.12 -1.62 8.49
N PHE A 116 22.90 -0.43 7.91
CA PHE A 116 22.72 -0.29 6.46
C PHE A 116 23.94 -0.78 5.68
N ALA A 117 25.16 -0.42 6.11
CA ALA A 117 26.39 -0.95 5.51
C ALA A 117 26.54 -2.47 5.69
N ALA A 118 26.09 -3.03 6.81
CA ALA A 118 26.06 -4.47 7.06
C ALA A 118 25.10 -5.20 6.11
N GLY A 119 24.00 -4.55 5.73
CA GLY A 119 23.07 -5.06 4.72
C GLY A 119 23.72 -5.12 3.35
N ILE A 120 24.40 -4.05 2.92
CA ILE A 120 25.10 -4.06 1.63
C ILE A 120 26.23 -5.09 1.61
N MET A 121 26.94 -5.24 2.74
CA MET A 121 27.94 -6.30 2.91
C MET A 121 27.31 -7.69 2.77
N SER A 122 26.13 -7.93 3.36
CA SER A 122 25.46 -9.23 3.28
C SER A 122 25.13 -9.59 1.85
N HIS A 123 24.64 -8.63 1.07
CA HIS A 123 24.33 -8.79 -0.35
C HIS A 123 25.55 -9.31 -1.15
N TYR A 124 26.63 -8.52 -1.19
CA TYR A 124 27.83 -8.88 -1.96
C TYR A 124 28.57 -10.11 -1.44
N PHE A 125 28.35 -10.51 -0.20
CA PHE A 125 28.87 -11.77 0.32
C PHE A 125 28.01 -12.96 -0.13
N SER A 126 26.68 -12.85 -0.04
CA SER A 126 25.76 -13.94 -0.32
C SER A 126 25.67 -14.27 -1.81
N ASP A 127 25.80 -13.28 -2.70
CA ASP A 127 25.65 -13.48 -4.14
C ASP A 127 26.56 -14.59 -4.70
N PRO A 128 27.90 -14.56 -4.50
CA PRO A 128 28.77 -15.64 -4.93
C PRO A 128 28.54 -16.98 -4.20
N CYS A 129 27.71 -17.04 -3.16
CA CYS A 129 27.40 -18.31 -2.49
C CYS A 129 26.46 -19.21 -3.31
N ILE A 130 25.87 -18.76 -4.42
CA ILE A 130 25.15 -19.64 -5.36
C ILE A 130 25.89 -19.82 -6.68
N PRO A 131 25.63 -20.94 -7.40
CA PRO A 131 26.40 -21.26 -8.59
C PRO A 131 26.25 -20.20 -9.69
N VAL A 132 25.04 -19.67 -9.92
CA VAL A 132 24.76 -18.78 -11.07
C VAL A 132 25.55 -17.46 -11.04
N HIS A 133 26.13 -17.05 -9.91
CA HIS A 133 26.97 -15.84 -9.78
C HIS A 133 28.48 -16.11 -9.90
N THR A 134 28.84 -17.35 -10.24
CA THR A 134 30.25 -17.79 -10.29
C THR A 134 30.75 -18.11 -11.69
N GLY A 135 29.93 -17.87 -12.73
CA GLY A 135 30.28 -18.11 -14.12
C GLY A 135 29.40 -17.35 -15.09
N ASP A 136 29.61 -17.56 -16.39
CA ASP A 136 28.96 -16.84 -17.48
C ASP A 136 27.43 -17.02 -17.51
N SER A 137 26.69 -15.95 -17.25
CA SER A 137 25.23 -15.95 -17.28
C SER A 137 24.61 -16.50 -18.58
N TRP A 138 23.45 -17.14 -18.43
CA TRP A 138 22.67 -17.76 -19.49
C TRP A 138 21.17 -17.62 -19.20
N PRO A 139 20.27 -17.99 -20.14
CA PRO A 139 18.83 -17.79 -19.98
C PRO A 139 18.20 -18.43 -18.73
N GLY A 140 18.78 -19.49 -18.17
CA GLY A 140 18.27 -20.16 -16.97
C GLY A 140 18.71 -19.55 -15.65
N HIS A 141 19.53 -18.50 -15.68
CA HIS A 141 20.00 -17.80 -14.49
C HIS A 141 18.84 -17.36 -13.60
N SER A 142 17.93 -16.55 -14.15
CA SER A 142 16.76 -16.02 -13.43
C SER A 142 15.76 -17.12 -13.06
N GLY A 143 15.72 -18.21 -13.81
CA GLY A 143 14.90 -19.38 -13.50
C GLY A 143 15.31 -20.02 -12.17
N TYR A 144 16.62 -20.19 -11.94
CA TYR A 144 17.12 -20.75 -10.69
C TYR A 144 16.84 -19.84 -9.49
N GLU A 145 17.10 -18.54 -9.61
CA GLU A 145 16.83 -17.57 -8.54
C GLU A 145 15.33 -17.49 -8.21
N SER A 146 14.47 -17.49 -9.23
CA SER A 146 13.02 -17.51 -9.06
C SER A 146 12.54 -18.79 -8.37
N ASP A 147 13.05 -19.95 -8.78
CA ASP A 147 12.69 -21.24 -8.19
C ASP A 147 13.09 -21.32 -6.71
N ILE A 148 14.25 -20.76 -6.32
CA ILE A 148 14.64 -20.64 -4.90
C ILE A 148 13.62 -19.81 -4.14
N ASN A 149 13.32 -18.59 -4.62
CA ASN A 149 12.38 -17.68 -3.96
C ASN A 149 11.01 -18.33 -3.70
N GLN A 150 10.53 -19.13 -4.66
CA GLN A 150 9.23 -19.80 -4.57
C GLN A 150 9.24 -21.03 -3.64
N ASN A 151 10.41 -21.59 -3.33
CA ASN A 151 10.53 -22.87 -2.63
C ASN A 151 11.33 -22.79 -1.32
N LEU A 152 11.59 -21.60 -0.78
CA LEU A 152 12.30 -21.43 0.50
C LEU A 152 11.74 -22.31 1.64
N ASP A 153 10.41 -22.43 1.72
CA ASP A 153 9.72 -23.24 2.73
C ASP A 153 9.94 -24.77 2.58
N LEU A 154 10.40 -25.24 1.42
CA LEU A 154 10.70 -26.65 1.18
C LEU A 154 12.13 -27.03 1.59
N LEU A 155 13.00 -26.05 1.83
CA LEU A 155 14.42 -26.26 2.10
C LEU A 155 14.66 -26.62 3.57
N THR A 156 15.56 -27.58 3.79
CA THR A 156 15.97 -28.04 5.12
C THR A 156 17.37 -27.51 5.41
N LEU A 157 17.43 -26.48 6.26
CA LEU A 157 18.67 -25.78 6.57
C LEU A 157 19.23 -26.21 7.92
N ALA A 158 20.55 -26.14 8.04
CA ALA A 158 21.26 -26.39 9.28
C ALA A 158 21.06 -25.22 10.25
N THR A 159 21.32 -25.46 11.54
CA THR A 159 21.44 -24.37 12.52
C THR A 159 22.80 -23.71 12.34
N PRO A 160 22.86 -22.41 12.08
CA PRO A 160 24.13 -21.76 11.81
C PRO A 160 24.98 -21.59 13.06
N SER A 161 26.29 -21.38 12.89
CA SER A 161 27.23 -21.20 14.01
C SER A 161 28.29 -20.15 13.74
N GLU A 162 28.59 -19.32 14.75
CA GLU A 162 29.60 -18.26 14.67
C GLU A 162 31.05 -18.80 14.71
N ASP A 163 31.89 -18.30 13.80
CA ASP A 163 33.33 -18.51 13.74
C ASP A 163 34.09 -17.20 13.39
N TYR A 164 35.41 -17.21 13.58
CA TYR A 164 36.28 -16.07 13.28
C TYR A 164 36.74 -16.05 11.82
N ILE A 165 36.50 -14.92 11.16
CA ILE A 165 36.97 -14.66 9.80
C ILE A 165 38.28 -13.90 9.86
N THR A 166 39.29 -14.41 9.16
CA THR A 166 40.61 -13.76 9.08
C THR A 166 40.77 -12.87 7.85
N ASN A 167 39.97 -13.10 6.80
CA ASN A 167 40.00 -12.35 5.56
C ASN A 167 38.63 -12.45 4.85
N VAL A 168 37.92 -11.33 4.75
CA VAL A 168 36.57 -11.28 4.16
C VAL A 168 36.61 -11.58 2.67
N SER A 169 37.54 -11.02 1.92
CA SER A 169 37.67 -11.31 0.48
C SER A 169 37.98 -12.78 0.24
N GLN A 170 38.83 -13.40 1.06
CA GLN A 170 39.12 -14.83 0.93
C GLN A 170 37.90 -15.69 1.24
N LEU A 171 37.10 -15.32 2.26
CA LEU A 171 35.85 -16.00 2.54
C LEU A 171 34.91 -15.98 1.32
N VAL A 172 34.75 -14.84 0.66
CA VAL A 172 33.93 -14.74 -0.58
C VAL A 172 34.50 -15.62 -1.69
N ILE A 173 35.82 -15.62 -1.89
CA ILE A 173 36.49 -16.45 -2.90
C ILE A 173 36.27 -17.94 -2.63
N ASP A 174 36.40 -18.36 -1.37
CA ASP A 174 36.22 -19.74 -0.96
C ASP A 174 34.75 -20.17 -1.12
N SER A 175 33.81 -19.30 -0.76
CA SER A 175 32.38 -19.53 -0.94
C SER A 175 32.00 -19.66 -2.42
N ALA A 176 32.50 -18.76 -3.26
CA ALA A 176 32.32 -18.81 -4.70
C ALA A 176 32.93 -20.07 -5.31
N THR A 177 34.11 -20.47 -4.85
CA THR A 177 34.75 -21.72 -5.32
C THR A 177 33.91 -22.94 -4.96
N TYR A 178 33.30 -22.95 -3.77
CA TYR A 178 32.41 -24.02 -3.34
C TYR A 178 31.14 -24.06 -4.18
N SER A 179 30.44 -22.94 -4.34
CA SER A 179 29.19 -22.90 -5.11
C SER A 179 29.42 -23.20 -6.60
N HIS A 180 30.55 -22.74 -7.17
CA HIS A 180 30.92 -23.00 -8.56
C HIS A 180 31.05 -24.48 -8.91
N GLN A 181 31.33 -25.36 -7.95
CA GLN A 181 31.39 -26.80 -8.20
C GLN A 181 30.05 -27.38 -8.70
N TYR A 182 28.94 -26.66 -8.45
CA TYR A 182 27.58 -27.03 -8.87
C TYR A 182 27.10 -26.26 -10.09
N TYR A 183 27.94 -25.40 -10.69
CA TYR A 183 27.57 -24.53 -11.81
C TYR A 183 26.96 -25.31 -12.98
N ASP A 184 27.67 -26.35 -13.44
CA ASP A 184 27.23 -27.18 -14.56
C ASP A 184 25.96 -27.97 -14.25
N ASP A 185 25.78 -28.41 -12.99
CA ASP A 185 24.59 -29.15 -12.57
C ASP A 185 23.35 -28.23 -12.63
N VAL A 186 23.47 -26.98 -12.16
CA VAL A 186 22.41 -25.96 -12.27
C VAL A 186 22.18 -25.59 -13.74
N TYR A 187 23.23 -25.31 -14.50
CA TYR A 187 23.15 -24.99 -15.93
C TYR A 187 22.38 -26.04 -16.74
N LEU A 188 22.59 -27.32 -16.44
CA LEU A 188 21.92 -28.41 -17.14
C LEU A 188 20.44 -28.57 -16.76
N GLN A 189 20.03 -28.16 -15.56
CA GLN A 189 18.65 -28.27 -15.10
C GLN A 189 17.82 -27.03 -15.43
N TYR A 190 18.44 -25.85 -15.45
CA TYR A 190 17.78 -24.58 -15.75
C TYR A 190 18.15 -24.13 -17.16
N VAL A 191 17.33 -24.52 -18.14
CA VAL A 191 17.59 -24.24 -19.56
C VAL A 191 17.15 -22.83 -19.93
N ASP A 192 16.13 -22.31 -19.24
CA ASP A 192 15.52 -21.00 -19.42
C ASP A 192 14.95 -20.45 -18.11
N ASP A 193 14.42 -19.23 -18.18
CA ASP A 193 13.88 -18.43 -17.08
C ASP A 193 12.60 -19.02 -16.46
N ASN A 194 12.00 -20.05 -17.07
CA ASN A 194 10.81 -20.73 -16.58
C ASN A 194 11.12 -22.14 -16.02
N SER A 195 12.40 -22.51 -15.98
CA SER A 195 12.81 -23.82 -15.48
C SER A 195 12.66 -23.91 -13.96
N GLU A 196 12.09 -25.01 -13.48
CA GLU A 196 11.93 -25.32 -12.04
C GLU A 196 12.44 -26.73 -11.76
N ALA A 197 13.23 -26.89 -10.70
CA ALA A 197 13.82 -28.18 -10.33
C ALA A 197 13.86 -28.43 -8.82
N ILE A 198 13.82 -27.42 -7.94
CA ILE A 198 14.00 -27.61 -6.48
C ILE A 198 12.95 -28.57 -5.90
N ALA A 199 11.69 -28.42 -6.29
CA ALA A 199 10.60 -29.26 -5.78
C ALA A 199 10.65 -30.72 -6.27
N THR A 200 11.33 -30.99 -7.40
CA THR A 200 11.23 -32.29 -8.10
C THR A 200 12.57 -33.02 -8.28
N ASN A 201 13.69 -32.32 -8.13
CA ASN A 201 15.04 -32.84 -8.29
C ASN A 201 15.81 -32.77 -6.97
N ALA A 202 15.95 -33.92 -6.31
CA ALA A 202 16.62 -34.01 -5.01
C ALA A 202 18.09 -33.56 -5.03
N THR A 203 18.79 -33.68 -6.15
CA THR A 203 20.18 -33.22 -6.29
C THR A 203 20.24 -31.70 -6.28
N ILE A 204 19.41 -31.03 -7.10
CA ILE A 204 19.32 -29.56 -7.12
C ILE A 204 18.87 -29.03 -5.76
N LYS A 205 17.89 -29.68 -5.13
CA LYS A 205 17.45 -29.31 -3.79
C LYS A 205 18.61 -29.36 -2.78
N THR A 206 19.33 -30.47 -2.74
CA THR A 206 20.43 -30.67 -1.77
C THR A 206 21.56 -29.67 -1.97
N LEU A 207 22.02 -29.44 -3.21
CA LEU A 207 23.09 -28.46 -3.46
C LEU A 207 22.65 -27.02 -3.16
N THR A 208 21.36 -26.72 -3.36
CA THR A 208 20.79 -25.40 -3.04
C THR A 208 20.76 -25.20 -1.52
N GLU A 209 20.38 -26.22 -0.76
CA GLU A 209 20.46 -26.22 0.71
C GLU A 209 21.91 -26.02 1.18
N ASP A 210 22.87 -26.71 0.58
CA ASP A 210 24.29 -26.56 0.90
C ASP A 210 24.80 -25.13 0.63
N CYS A 211 24.45 -24.55 -0.52
CA CYS A 211 24.81 -23.17 -0.89
C CYS A 211 24.16 -22.13 0.04
N LEU A 212 22.89 -22.33 0.42
CA LEU A 212 22.21 -21.44 1.37
C LEU A 212 22.76 -21.56 2.79
N ASN A 213 23.08 -22.77 3.26
CA ASN A 213 23.74 -22.95 4.55
C ASN A 213 25.09 -22.22 4.57
N LEU A 214 25.88 -22.31 3.49
CA LEU A 214 27.13 -21.57 3.34
C LEU A 214 26.93 -20.05 3.39
N ALA A 215 25.89 -19.53 2.72
CA ALA A 215 25.56 -18.10 2.75
C ALA A 215 25.12 -17.63 4.15
N ILE A 216 24.31 -18.42 4.86
CA ILE A 216 23.82 -18.07 6.20
C ILE A 216 24.96 -18.15 7.22
N ASP A 217 25.76 -19.21 7.21
CA ASP A 217 26.89 -19.38 8.14
C ASP A 217 27.94 -18.29 7.93
N GLY A 218 28.37 -18.06 6.68
CA GLY A 218 29.38 -17.03 6.42
C GLY A 218 28.89 -15.61 6.72
N LEU A 219 27.57 -15.34 6.59
CA LEU A 219 27.01 -14.05 6.97
C LEU A 219 26.95 -13.89 8.49
N LEU A 220 26.53 -14.92 9.21
CA LEU A 220 26.57 -14.93 10.67
C LEU A 220 28.01 -14.71 11.17
N ASP A 221 28.99 -15.35 10.53
CA ASP A 221 30.40 -15.12 10.84
C ASP A 221 30.79 -13.67 10.59
N LEU A 222 30.36 -13.06 9.48
CA LEU A 222 30.64 -11.64 9.22
C LEU A 222 30.02 -10.73 10.27
N PHE A 223 28.77 -10.98 10.69
CA PHE A 223 28.13 -10.25 11.80
C PHE A 223 28.89 -10.45 13.11
N PHE A 224 29.23 -11.68 13.47
CA PHE A 224 30.02 -11.98 14.66
C PHE A 224 31.36 -11.24 14.64
N ASN A 225 32.11 -11.29 13.54
CA ASN A 225 33.38 -10.59 13.42
C ASN A 225 33.20 -9.06 13.41
N ALA A 226 32.12 -8.55 12.81
CA ALA A 226 31.77 -7.14 12.79
C ALA A 226 31.55 -6.54 14.18
N THR A 227 31.16 -7.35 15.16
CA THR A 227 30.89 -6.92 16.53
C THR A 227 32.08 -7.04 17.48
N GLN A 228 33.13 -7.80 17.11
CA GLN A 228 34.24 -8.07 18.03
C GLN A 228 35.00 -6.81 18.47
N GLY A 229 35.15 -6.64 19.78
CA GLY A 229 35.82 -5.49 20.38
C GLY A 229 35.01 -4.18 20.37
N VAL A 230 33.73 -4.24 19.99
CA VAL A 230 32.79 -3.12 20.06
C VAL A 230 31.66 -3.52 21.02
N ASN A 231 31.23 -2.60 21.88
CA ASN A 231 30.05 -2.84 22.73
C ASN A 231 28.79 -2.63 21.89
N ALA A 232 27.81 -3.51 22.04
CA ALA A 232 26.50 -3.30 21.42
C ALA A 232 25.91 -1.94 21.82
N PRO A 233 25.16 -1.27 20.92
CA PRO A 233 24.39 -0.10 21.30
C PRO A 233 23.47 -0.42 22.47
N ASP A 234 23.30 0.56 23.37
CA ASP A 234 22.23 0.47 24.36
C ASP A 234 20.89 0.68 23.65
N VAL A 235 20.29 -0.44 23.26
CA VAL A 235 18.93 -0.51 22.72
C VAL A 235 17.91 -0.81 23.82
N THR A 236 18.29 -0.68 25.10
CA THR A 236 17.33 -0.80 26.21
C THR A 236 16.35 0.35 26.13
N ILE A 237 15.15 0.06 25.63
CA ILE A 237 14.10 1.06 25.49
C ILE A 237 13.45 1.29 26.85
N THR A 238 13.41 2.55 27.28
CA THR A 238 12.50 2.98 28.35
C THR A 238 11.18 3.36 27.70
N TYR A 239 10.11 2.66 28.05
CA TYR A 239 8.77 3.05 27.64
C TYR A 239 8.46 4.45 28.21
N GLU A 240 8.24 5.39 27.31
CA GLU A 240 7.82 6.76 27.65
C GLU A 240 6.30 6.87 27.71
N TYR A 241 5.61 6.02 26.95
CA TYR A 241 4.16 6.05 26.75
C TYR A 241 3.54 4.68 26.94
N LYS A 242 2.22 4.63 27.11
CA LYS A 242 1.45 3.38 27.19
C LYS A 242 0.38 3.32 26.10
N ALA A 243 0.39 2.26 25.30
CA ALA A 243 -0.62 1.95 24.31
C ALA A 243 -1.49 0.79 24.79
N MET A 244 -2.79 1.01 24.94
CA MET A 244 -3.74 -0.05 25.21
C MET A 244 -4.37 -0.53 23.91
N LEU A 245 -4.26 -1.83 23.61
CA LEU A 245 -4.98 -2.48 22.51
C LEU A 245 -6.19 -3.22 23.07
N ASP A 246 -7.37 -2.86 22.59
CA ASP A 246 -8.62 -3.56 22.89
C ASP A 246 -8.66 -4.92 22.19
N VAL A 247 -8.75 -5.98 22.99
CA VAL A 247 -8.99 -7.36 22.53
C VAL A 247 -10.18 -7.99 23.27
N ALA A 248 -10.95 -7.19 24.01
CA ALA A 248 -12.07 -7.65 24.82
C ALA A 248 -13.37 -7.77 24.01
N HIS A 249 -13.47 -7.09 22.87
CA HIS A 249 -14.70 -6.95 22.09
C HIS A 249 -14.72 -7.82 20.83
N GLY A 250 -13.94 -8.91 20.83
CA GLY A 250 -13.78 -9.80 19.68
C GLY A 250 -13.39 -9.03 18.43
N ASN A 251 -12.48 -8.07 18.59
CA ASN A 251 -12.08 -7.13 17.56
C ASN A 251 -11.42 -7.85 16.37
N ASP A 252 -11.53 -7.26 15.19
CA ASP A 252 -10.90 -7.78 13.97
C ASP A 252 -9.39 -8.03 14.20
N TYR A 253 -8.86 -9.14 13.71
CA TYR A 253 -7.46 -9.56 13.86
C TYR A 253 -6.94 -9.80 15.30
N ALA A 254 -7.72 -9.53 16.36
CA ALA A 254 -7.25 -9.59 17.75
C ALA A 254 -6.78 -10.98 18.22
N THR A 255 -7.11 -12.05 17.49
CA THR A 255 -6.64 -13.42 17.78
C THR A 255 -5.50 -13.81 16.85
N GLY A 256 -4.27 -13.45 17.23
CA GLY A 256 -3.02 -13.93 16.60
C GLY A 256 -2.64 -13.26 15.28
N TYR A 257 -3.21 -12.09 14.98
CA TYR A 257 -2.86 -11.30 13.78
C TYR A 257 -2.57 -9.82 14.09
N LEU A 258 -2.40 -9.47 15.37
CA LEU A 258 -2.00 -8.14 15.84
C LEU A 258 -0.77 -8.23 16.76
N ASP A 259 0.07 -9.24 16.58
CA ASP A 259 1.24 -9.46 17.45
C ASP A 259 2.42 -8.57 17.01
N THR A 260 2.59 -8.38 15.70
CA THR A 260 3.73 -7.66 15.12
C THR A 260 3.67 -6.16 15.38
N ILE A 261 2.47 -5.59 15.61
CA ILE A 261 2.32 -4.17 15.98
C ILE A 261 3.13 -3.78 17.22
N ASN A 262 3.38 -4.74 18.12
CA ASN A 262 4.19 -4.51 19.30
C ASN A 262 5.61 -4.05 18.95
N SER A 263 6.17 -4.50 17.82
CA SER A 263 7.51 -4.07 17.38
C SER A 263 7.55 -2.57 17.06
N THR A 264 6.57 -2.07 16.30
CA THR A 264 6.46 -0.65 15.94
C THR A 264 6.16 0.21 17.17
N LEU A 265 5.23 -0.23 18.03
CA LEU A 265 4.95 0.45 19.31
C LEU A 265 6.20 0.53 20.19
N TYR A 266 6.93 -0.58 20.30
CA TYR A 266 8.18 -0.67 21.04
C TYR A 266 9.23 0.31 20.51
N ILE A 267 9.45 0.36 19.20
CA ILE A 267 10.39 1.29 18.55
C ILE A 267 9.99 2.76 18.81
N LYS A 268 8.68 3.05 18.87
CA LYS A 268 8.13 4.38 19.16
C LYS A 268 7.99 4.67 20.67
N GLY A 269 8.50 3.80 21.54
CA GLY A 269 8.56 4.03 22.99
C GLY A 269 7.26 3.76 23.76
N PHE A 270 6.32 3.00 23.17
CA PHE A 270 5.08 2.60 23.81
C PHE A 270 5.19 1.21 24.47
N GLU A 271 4.78 1.12 25.73
CA GLU A 271 4.45 -0.15 26.39
C GLU A 271 3.08 -0.62 25.86
N LEU A 272 3.02 -1.77 25.20
CA LEU A 272 1.75 -2.37 24.78
C LEU A 272 1.06 -3.06 25.96
N ILE A 273 -0.21 -2.71 26.17
CA ILE A 273 -1.13 -3.32 27.13
C ILE A 273 -2.27 -3.96 26.37
N LEU A 274 -2.36 -5.29 26.40
CA LEU A 274 -3.49 -6.03 25.84
C LEU A 274 -4.65 -6.03 26.84
N GLN A 275 -5.78 -5.41 26.47
CA GLN A 275 -6.97 -5.33 27.30
C GLN A 275 -8.00 -6.37 26.87
N SER A 276 -8.05 -7.48 27.61
CA SER A 276 -8.95 -8.62 27.34
C SER A 276 -10.19 -8.67 28.24
N ALA A 277 -10.37 -7.67 29.11
CA ALA A 277 -11.53 -7.48 29.98
C ALA A 277 -12.21 -6.14 29.69
N ALA A 278 -13.37 -5.92 30.30
CA ALA A 278 -14.09 -4.66 30.16
C ALA A 278 -13.20 -3.44 30.46
N ILE A 279 -13.34 -2.40 29.65
CA ILE A 279 -12.53 -1.17 29.74
C ILE A 279 -13.06 -0.30 30.89
N THR A 280 -12.20 0.05 31.83
CA THR A 280 -12.56 0.80 33.04
C THR A 280 -11.69 2.04 33.21
N THR A 281 -12.09 2.94 34.09
CA THR A 281 -11.25 4.10 34.45
C THR A 281 -9.90 3.64 35.02
N GLU A 282 -9.91 2.55 35.80
CA GLU A 282 -8.71 1.96 36.37
C GLU A 282 -7.80 1.32 35.31
N SER A 283 -8.35 0.63 34.31
CA SER A 283 -7.53 0.02 33.25
C SER A 283 -6.89 1.08 32.34
N LEU A 284 -7.58 2.20 32.11
CA LEU A 284 -7.07 3.32 31.31
C LEU A 284 -6.07 4.22 32.07
N ALA A 285 -5.79 3.93 33.35
CA ALA A 285 -4.90 4.75 34.17
C ALA A 285 -3.48 4.77 33.60
N GLY A 286 -3.03 5.96 33.18
CA GLY A 286 -1.70 6.16 32.60
C GLY A 286 -1.57 5.72 31.14
N VAL A 287 -2.65 5.29 30.49
CA VAL A 287 -2.69 5.02 29.04
C VAL A 287 -2.63 6.33 28.28
N ASP A 288 -1.82 6.41 27.23
CA ASP A 288 -1.65 7.58 26.37
C ASP A 288 -2.32 7.39 25.01
N LEU A 289 -2.25 6.16 24.48
CA LEU A 289 -2.86 5.74 23.22
C LEU A 289 -3.84 4.59 23.46
N PHE A 290 -5.06 4.71 22.94
CA PHE A 290 -6.02 3.61 22.87
C PHE A 290 -6.18 3.16 21.42
N ILE A 291 -5.98 1.87 21.17
CA ILE A 291 -6.09 1.24 19.86
C ILE A 291 -7.24 0.25 19.91
N ALA A 292 -8.17 0.35 18.97
CA ALA A 292 -9.22 -0.66 18.80
C ALA A 292 -9.47 -0.90 17.32
N THR A 293 -9.42 -2.16 16.92
CA THR A 293 -9.91 -2.58 15.61
C THR A 293 -11.42 -2.81 15.65
N CYS A 294 -12.06 -2.94 14.49
CA CYS A 294 -13.51 -3.07 14.39
C CYS A 294 -14.04 -4.19 15.30
N ALA A 295 -14.87 -3.82 16.28
CA ALA A 295 -15.39 -4.75 17.28
C ALA A 295 -16.48 -5.68 16.70
N SER A 296 -16.67 -6.85 17.32
CA SER A 296 -17.80 -7.76 17.07
C SER A 296 -18.85 -7.74 18.17
N THR A 297 -18.55 -7.14 19.32
CA THR A 297 -19.49 -6.92 20.41
C THR A 297 -19.55 -5.46 20.83
N ALA A 298 -20.73 -5.04 21.31
CA ALA A 298 -20.95 -3.65 21.71
C ALA A 298 -20.22 -3.29 23.00
N TYR A 299 -19.63 -2.09 23.04
CA TYR A 299 -19.18 -1.45 24.27
C TYR A 299 -20.36 -1.15 25.20
N THR A 300 -20.17 -1.36 26.50
CA THR A 300 -21.15 -0.97 27.50
C THR A 300 -21.17 0.55 27.74
N ALA A 301 -22.25 1.07 28.32
CA ALA A 301 -22.35 2.48 28.67
C ALA A 301 -21.25 2.93 29.66
N ASP A 302 -20.84 2.03 30.56
CA ASP A 302 -19.77 2.30 31.54
C ASP A 302 -18.40 2.38 30.83
N GLU A 303 -18.14 1.51 29.86
CA GLU A 303 -16.92 1.55 29.03
C GLU A 303 -16.84 2.83 28.21
N LEU A 304 -17.92 3.17 27.49
CA LEU A 304 -17.98 4.41 26.71
C LEU A 304 -17.76 5.63 27.59
N THR A 305 -18.31 5.65 28.81
CA THR A 305 -18.09 6.72 29.79
C THR A 305 -16.63 6.76 30.25
N ALA A 306 -16.01 5.62 30.53
CA ALA A 306 -14.61 5.55 30.93
C ALA A 306 -13.67 6.05 29.83
N ILE A 307 -13.86 5.61 28.59
CA ILE A 307 -13.10 6.04 27.42
C ILE A 307 -13.28 7.55 27.18
N THR A 308 -14.52 8.04 27.26
CA THR A 308 -14.80 9.48 27.09
C THR A 308 -14.09 10.33 28.14
N ASN A 309 -14.15 9.93 29.42
CA ASN A 309 -13.48 10.65 30.50
C ASN A 309 -11.95 10.60 30.34
N TRP A 310 -11.41 9.46 29.91
CA TRP A 310 -10.00 9.30 29.62
C TRP A 310 -9.55 10.19 28.46
N ALA A 311 -10.25 10.19 27.33
CA ALA A 311 -9.95 11.06 26.19
C ALA A 311 -9.94 12.54 26.61
N ASN A 312 -10.95 12.95 27.39
CA ASN A 312 -11.07 14.32 27.90
C ASN A 312 -10.06 14.68 29.02
N SER A 313 -9.25 13.73 29.50
CA SER A 313 -8.23 14.00 30.54
C SER A 313 -7.02 14.79 30.04
N GLY A 314 -6.89 14.94 28.71
CA GLY A 314 -5.90 15.78 28.06
C GLY A 314 -4.77 14.99 27.40
N ASN A 315 -4.33 15.46 26.24
CA ASN A 315 -3.20 14.93 25.45
C ASN A 315 -3.27 13.40 25.25
N LYS A 316 -4.46 12.87 24.95
CA LYS A 316 -4.65 11.45 24.59
C LYS A 316 -4.67 11.26 23.09
N ALA A 317 -4.56 10.01 22.66
CA ALA A 317 -4.70 9.65 21.27
C ALA A 317 -5.49 8.35 21.08
N LEU A 318 -6.26 8.27 19.99
CA LEU A 318 -7.01 7.08 19.62
C LEU A 318 -6.69 6.67 18.19
N LEU A 319 -6.51 5.37 17.99
CA LEU A 319 -6.47 4.73 16.68
C LEU A 319 -7.62 3.74 16.58
N LEU A 320 -8.59 4.05 15.72
CA LEU A 320 -9.78 3.22 15.52
C LEU A 320 -9.85 2.74 14.09
N THR A 321 -10.17 1.47 13.89
CA THR A 321 -10.36 0.92 12.55
C THR A 321 -11.76 0.39 12.38
N GLY A 322 -12.33 0.63 11.20
CA GLY A 322 -13.54 -0.02 10.73
C GLY A 322 -13.26 -1.35 10.07
N ARG A 323 -14.28 -1.84 9.38
CA ARG A 323 -14.20 -3.00 8.50
C ARG A 323 -15.32 -2.89 7.49
N GLY A 324 -15.03 -3.13 6.21
CA GLY A 324 -16.05 -3.20 5.18
C GLY A 324 -17.08 -4.30 5.47
N ASP A 325 -18.30 -4.08 5.01
CA ASP A 325 -19.47 -4.94 5.23
C ASP A 325 -19.45 -6.28 4.46
N HIS A 326 -18.29 -6.71 3.94
CA HIS A 326 -18.15 -7.92 3.16
C HIS A 326 -18.64 -9.16 3.93
N ALA A 327 -19.54 -9.92 3.28
CA ALA A 327 -20.22 -11.10 3.80
C ALA A 327 -19.29 -12.02 4.60
N SER A 328 -19.66 -12.28 5.88
CA SER A 328 -18.99 -13.09 6.91
C SER A 328 -18.19 -12.36 8.00
N SER A 329 -18.08 -11.04 7.97
CA SER A 329 -17.46 -10.33 9.09
C SER A 329 -18.39 -10.39 10.33
N SER A 330 -17.88 -10.92 11.45
CA SER A 330 -18.57 -10.84 12.75
C SER A 330 -18.59 -9.42 13.32
N THR A 331 -17.95 -8.48 12.63
CA THR A 331 -17.69 -7.11 13.03
C THR A 331 -18.81 -6.19 12.56
N ASN A 332 -19.08 -5.12 13.29
CA ASN A 332 -20.19 -4.21 13.00
C ASN A 332 -19.74 -2.76 13.16
N THR A 333 -19.89 -1.97 12.09
CA THR A 333 -19.52 -0.54 12.00
C THR A 333 -20.18 0.31 13.09
N ALA A 334 -21.35 -0.09 13.61
CA ALA A 334 -22.03 0.61 14.70
C ALA A 334 -21.25 0.62 16.02
N TYR A 335 -20.34 -0.32 16.26
CA TYR A 335 -19.56 -0.39 17.49
C TYR A 335 -18.39 0.60 17.55
N PRO A 336 -17.50 0.71 16.54
CA PRO A 336 -16.55 1.82 16.48
C PRO A 336 -17.28 3.17 16.42
N ASP A 337 -18.41 3.28 15.70
CA ASP A 337 -19.22 4.51 15.66
C ASP A 337 -19.82 4.89 17.02
N ALA A 338 -20.19 3.92 17.87
CA ALA A 338 -20.64 4.21 19.23
C ALA A 338 -19.52 4.85 20.08
N LEU A 339 -18.27 4.44 19.87
CA LEU A 339 -17.11 5.04 20.52
C LEU A 339 -16.81 6.44 19.97
N LEU A 340 -16.80 6.59 18.64
CA LEU A 340 -16.64 7.88 17.96
C LEU A 340 -17.70 8.90 18.43
N ALA A 341 -18.96 8.47 18.53
CA ALA A 341 -20.04 9.30 19.06
C ALA A 341 -19.83 9.65 20.53
N ALA A 342 -19.38 8.71 21.37
CA ALA A 342 -19.14 8.96 22.80
C ALA A 342 -18.06 10.02 23.03
N ILE A 343 -16.99 10.01 22.24
CA ILE A 343 -15.93 11.02 22.31
C ILE A 343 -16.27 12.31 21.55
N SER A 344 -17.46 12.44 20.96
CA SER A 344 -17.89 13.59 20.15
C SER A 344 -17.05 13.83 18.90
N SER A 345 -16.52 12.77 18.29
CA SER A 345 -15.89 12.83 16.97
C SER A 345 -16.93 13.15 15.89
N ASN A 346 -16.50 13.85 14.83
CA ASN A 346 -17.28 14.05 13.63
C ASN A 346 -17.13 12.92 12.60
N ILE A 347 -16.13 12.05 12.74
CA ILE A 347 -15.88 10.93 11.82
C ILE A 347 -16.82 9.76 12.11
N ARG A 348 -17.35 9.13 11.05
CA ARG A 348 -18.15 7.90 11.13
C ARG A 348 -17.71 6.90 10.06
N ASN A 349 -17.79 5.63 10.39
CA ASN A 349 -17.63 4.53 9.46
C ASN A 349 -18.94 4.29 8.73
N ASN A 350 -18.87 4.17 7.41
CA ASN A 350 -20.02 3.85 6.61
C ASN A 350 -20.27 2.33 6.61
N ASP A 351 -21.53 1.93 6.44
CA ASP A 351 -21.89 0.52 6.30
C ASP A 351 -21.86 0.15 4.81
N ASP A 352 -20.64 -0.02 4.32
CA ASP A 352 -20.33 -0.38 2.94
C ASP A 352 -19.01 -1.14 2.86
N ASN A 353 -18.64 -1.47 1.63
CA ASN A 353 -17.28 -1.84 1.30
C ASN A 353 -16.88 -1.16 0.01
N VAL A 354 -15.64 -0.68 -0.03
CA VAL A 354 -15.06 0.00 -1.19
C VAL A 354 -14.24 -0.99 -1.99
N TYR A 355 -14.52 -1.06 -3.29
CA TYR A 355 -13.74 -1.78 -4.29
C TYR A 355 -13.04 -0.81 -5.22
N MET A 356 -12.05 -1.30 -5.95
CA MET A 356 -11.43 -0.56 -7.06
C MET A 356 -11.00 -1.55 -8.15
N GLU A 357 -10.71 -1.02 -9.34
CA GLU A 357 -10.18 -1.82 -10.45
C GLU A 357 -8.64 -1.92 -10.36
N GLY A 358 -8.04 -2.93 -11.01
CA GLY A 358 -6.58 -3.02 -11.16
C GLY A 358 -5.81 -3.45 -9.91
N THR A 359 -6.47 -4.05 -8.91
CA THR A 359 -5.83 -4.54 -7.69
C THR A 359 -5.26 -5.94 -7.85
N TYR A 360 -4.27 -6.30 -7.02
CA TYR A 360 -3.70 -7.65 -7.06
C TYR A 360 -4.68 -8.72 -6.53
N ASN A 361 -5.68 -8.32 -5.73
CA ASN A 361 -6.75 -9.17 -5.23
C ASN A 361 -8.07 -8.39 -5.18
N ALA A 362 -9.18 -9.06 -5.48
CA ALA A 362 -10.50 -8.45 -5.66
C ALA A 362 -11.05 -7.67 -4.45
N TRP A 363 -10.45 -7.84 -3.27
CA TRP A 363 -10.89 -7.23 -2.00
C TRP A 363 -9.89 -6.23 -1.43
N THR A 364 -8.79 -5.96 -2.14
CA THR A 364 -7.81 -4.94 -1.72
C THR A 364 -8.05 -3.65 -2.47
N ASN A 365 -7.67 -2.55 -1.85
CA ASN A 365 -7.54 -1.25 -2.48
C ASN A 365 -6.07 -0.87 -2.40
N ASP A 366 -5.36 -0.97 -3.52
CA ASP A 366 -3.93 -0.69 -3.62
C ASP A 366 -3.76 0.75 -4.13
N LEU A 367 -3.43 1.63 -3.20
CA LEU A 367 -3.43 3.08 -3.40
C LEU A 367 -2.02 3.54 -3.76
N THR A 368 -1.90 4.24 -4.87
CA THR A 368 -0.64 4.81 -5.38
C THR A 368 -0.67 6.33 -5.49
N VAL A 369 -1.81 6.94 -5.16
CA VAL A 369 -2.00 8.39 -5.07
C VAL A 369 -2.22 8.71 -3.60
N ILE A 370 -1.18 9.23 -2.96
CA ILE A 370 -1.18 9.59 -1.54
C ILE A 370 -1.06 11.12 -1.45
N PRO A 371 -1.90 11.81 -0.65
CA PRO A 371 -1.77 13.25 -0.43
C PRO A 371 -0.39 13.63 0.11
N ALA A 372 0.07 14.84 -0.21
CA ALA A 372 1.40 15.29 0.20
C ALA A 372 1.49 15.44 1.73
N PRO A 373 2.69 15.25 2.34
CA PRO A 373 2.84 15.33 3.80
C PRO A 373 2.37 16.67 4.38
N GLU A 374 2.57 17.79 3.67
CA GLU A 374 2.09 19.11 4.10
C GLU A 374 0.56 19.25 4.11
N GLU A 375 -0.16 18.43 3.36
CA GLU A 375 -1.63 18.39 3.32
C GLU A 375 -2.18 17.53 4.47
N THR A 376 -1.39 16.62 5.02
CA THR A 376 -1.85 15.61 6.00
C THR A 376 -1.27 15.81 7.40
N VAL A 377 -0.85 17.03 7.74
CA VAL A 377 -0.12 17.34 8.99
C VAL A 377 1.06 16.38 9.24
N ASN A 378 1.73 16.00 8.15
CA ASN A 378 2.88 15.09 8.06
C ASN A 378 2.55 13.60 8.35
N LEU A 379 1.28 13.21 8.37
CA LEU A 379 0.87 11.81 8.53
C LEU A 379 1.27 10.93 7.33
N THR A 380 1.35 11.50 6.13
CA THR A 380 1.78 10.77 4.91
C THR A 380 3.27 10.96 4.57
N ALA A 381 4.10 11.41 5.52
CA ALA A 381 5.55 11.53 5.31
C ALA A 381 6.17 10.17 4.93
N PHE A 382 6.87 10.13 3.79
CA PHE A 382 7.46 8.89 3.25
C PHE A 382 6.45 7.78 2.93
N VAL A 383 5.16 8.10 2.81
CA VAL A 383 4.12 7.16 2.36
C VAL A 383 3.87 7.43 0.88
N SER A 384 4.24 6.48 0.02
CA SER A 384 4.04 6.55 -1.43
C SER A 384 2.99 5.56 -1.90
N THR A 385 2.83 4.44 -1.20
CA THR A 385 1.83 3.41 -1.52
C THR A 385 1.18 2.86 -0.25
N MET A 386 -0.09 2.47 -0.36
CA MET A 386 -0.85 1.84 0.73
C MET A 386 -1.68 0.69 0.18
N THR A 387 -2.00 -0.30 1.01
CA THR A 387 -3.01 -1.32 0.67
C THR A 387 -4.02 -1.47 1.79
N PHE A 388 -5.31 -1.39 1.47
CA PHE A 388 -6.41 -1.61 2.41
C PHE A 388 -7.20 -2.85 2.01
N PHE A 389 -7.28 -3.84 2.90
CA PHE A 389 -8.12 -5.02 2.70
C PHE A 389 -9.55 -4.77 3.20
N SER A 390 -10.52 -4.86 2.29
CA SER A 390 -11.96 -4.72 2.55
C SER A 390 -12.29 -3.46 3.40
N PRO A 391 -11.91 -2.25 2.94
CA PRO A 391 -12.23 -1.02 3.68
C PRO A 391 -13.70 -0.63 3.55
N SER A 392 -14.24 -0.13 4.65
CA SER A 392 -15.42 0.77 4.63
C SER A 392 -14.98 2.18 4.24
N SER A 393 -15.87 2.97 3.66
CA SER A 393 -15.66 4.42 3.51
C SER A 393 -15.91 5.15 4.83
N LEU A 394 -15.42 6.38 4.93
CA LEU A 394 -15.71 7.28 6.04
C LEU A 394 -16.63 8.42 5.58
N TYR A 395 -17.48 8.87 6.50
CA TYR A 395 -18.26 10.10 6.31
C TYR A 395 -18.22 10.95 7.56
N PHE A 396 -18.50 12.24 7.40
CA PHE A 396 -18.32 13.21 8.47
C PHE A 396 -19.64 13.91 8.82
N LEU A 397 -19.85 14.21 10.11
CA LEU A 397 -21.01 14.97 10.58
C LEU A 397 -20.81 16.48 10.45
N ASP A 398 -19.56 16.90 10.46
CA ASP A 398 -19.04 18.22 10.13
C ASP A 398 -17.77 18.00 9.32
N ASP A 399 -17.62 18.73 8.21
CA ASP A 399 -16.47 18.57 7.30
C ASP A 399 -15.27 19.44 7.73
N GLY A 400 -15.47 20.41 8.63
CA GLY A 400 -14.41 20.98 9.48
C GLY A 400 -14.73 20.69 10.96
N PRO A 401 -13.81 20.22 11.83
CA PRO A 401 -12.35 20.13 11.75
C PRO A 401 -11.85 18.68 11.52
N VAL A 402 -12.28 18.06 10.42
CA VAL A 402 -11.84 16.71 10.03
C VAL A 402 -10.84 16.82 8.88
N LEU A 403 -9.75 16.07 8.96
CA LEU A 403 -8.73 16.00 7.92
C LEU A 403 -8.74 14.61 7.26
N PRO A 404 -9.36 14.44 6.09
CA PRO A 404 -9.19 13.23 5.29
C PRO A 404 -7.72 13.12 4.85
N ILE A 405 -7.11 11.95 5.07
CA ILE A 405 -5.69 11.73 4.74
C ILE A 405 -5.45 10.67 3.69
N ILE A 406 -6.43 9.79 3.43
CA ILE A 406 -6.37 8.77 2.39
C ILE A 406 -7.75 8.69 1.71
N TYR A 407 -7.75 8.69 0.38
CA TYR A 407 -8.92 8.49 -0.47
C TYR A 407 -8.77 7.19 -1.29
N ALA A 408 -9.87 6.69 -1.83
CA ALA A 408 -9.82 5.59 -2.80
C ALA A 408 -9.16 6.02 -4.12
N ASP A 409 -8.85 5.06 -4.98
CA ASP A 409 -8.40 5.33 -6.35
C ASP A 409 -9.54 5.91 -7.21
N VAL A 410 -9.22 6.52 -8.36
CA VAL A 410 -10.22 7.04 -9.31
C VAL A 410 -11.21 5.96 -9.77
N THR A 411 -10.79 4.70 -9.79
CA THR A 411 -11.65 3.55 -10.13
C THR A 411 -12.45 3.01 -8.94
N GLY A 412 -12.32 3.63 -7.76
CA GLY A 412 -12.97 3.20 -6.54
C GLY A 412 -14.50 3.36 -6.57
N TYR A 413 -15.23 2.42 -5.96
CA TYR A 413 -16.68 2.50 -5.82
C TYR A 413 -17.17 1.77 -4.56
N GLN A 414 -18.22 2.31 -3.94
CA GLN A 414 -18.90 1.74 -2.79
C GLN A 414 -19.94 0.74 -3.22
N THR A 415 -20.09 -0.31 -2.42
CA THR A 415 -21.16 -1.28 -2.54
C THR A 415 -21.75 -1.55 -1.18
N ASN A 416 -22.99 -2.06 -1.16
CA ASN A 416 -23.65 -2.55 0.03
C ASN A 416 -23.84 -4.06 -0.11
N GLN A 417 -23.12 -4.82 0.70
CA GLN A 417 -23.12 -6.29 0.67
C GLN A 417 -24.09 -6.82 1.70
N GLU A 418 -24.11 -6.20 2.87
CA GLU A 418 -24.90 -6.62 4.02
C GLU A 418 -25.63 -5.40 4.62
N PRO A 419 -26.90 -5.55 5.00
CA PRO A 419 -27.65 -4.44 5.59
C PRO A 419 -27.08 -4.02 6.96
N PRO A 420 -27.25 -2.74 7.38
CA PRO A 420 -27.98 -1.65 6.71
C PRO A 420 -27.35 -1.07 5.43
N SER A 421 -28.03 -0.12 4.80
CA SER A 421 -27.44 0.60 3.65
C SER A 421 -26.48 1.69 4.11
N PRO A 422 -25.47 2.06 3.30
CA PRO A 422 -24.58 3.15 3.63
C PRO A 422 -25.36 4.45 3.84
N THR A 423 -24.90 5.23 4.80
CA THR A 423 -25.49 6.53 5.15
C THR A 423 -25.15 7.58 4.11
N VAL A 424 -23.92 7.54 3.58
CA VAL A 424 -23.42 8.45 2.55
C VAL A 424 -22.96 7.69 1.32
N ILE A 425 -23.30 8.18 0.15
CA ILE A 425 -22.82 7.66 -1.13
C ILE A 425 -22.01 8.77 -1.80
N TYR A 426 -20.72 8.52 -2.01
CA TYR A 426 -19.82 9.31 -2.83
C TYR A 426 -19.80 8.75 -4.26
N ASP A 427 -19.54 7.45 -4.40
CA ASP A 427 -19.70 6.73 -5.66
C ASP A 427 -20.13 5.28 -5.43
N ASN A 428 -21.16 4.78 -6.12
CA ASN A 428 -21.59 3.38 -6.10
C ASN A 428 -21.64 2.71 -7.49
N VAL A 429 -20.99 3.32 -8.49
CA VAL A 429 -21.00 2.86 -9.87
C VAL A 429 -19.58 2.43 -10.26
N MET A 430 -19.46 1.20 -10.74
CA MET A 430 -18.20 0.69 -11.29
C MET A 430 -18.03 1.19 -12.74
N ASP A 431 -17.60 2.44 -12.90
CA ASP A 431 -17.34 3.07 -14.22
C ASP A 431 -15.88 3.55 -14.41
N GLY A 432 -15.01 3.32 -13.44
CA GLY A 432 -13.61 3.70 -13.47
C GLY A 432 -13.36 5.19 -13.27
N GLN A 433 -14.36 5.95 -12.77
CA GLN A 433 -14.26 7.39 -12.56
C GLN A 433 -14.67 7.79 -11.14
N TRP A 434 -14.12 8.92 -10.68
CA TRP A 434 -14.63 9.67 -9.52
C TRP A 434 -14.58 8.99 -8.14
N GLY A 435 -14.05 7.76 -8.06
CA GLY A 435 -13.82 7.05 -6.81
C GLY A 435 -12.87 7.75 -5.85
N ASN A 436 -12.00 8.62 -6.36
CA ASN A 436 -11.03 9.41 -5.60
C ASN A 436 -11.64 10.49 -4.71
N GLN A 437 -12.97 10.50 -4.55
CA GLN A 437 -13.71 11.31 -3.59
C GLN A 437 -14.13 10.51 -2.35
N ILE A 438 -13.98 9.18 -2.35
CA ILE A 438 -14.36 8.29 -1.24
C ILE A 438 -13.26 8.34 -0.16
N PRO A 439 -13.50 8.90 1.03
CA PRO A 439 -12.51 8.93 2.09
C PRO A 439 -12.36 7.53 2.71
N LEU A 440 -11.11 7.08 2.92
CA LEU A 440 -10.79 5.78 3.52
C LEU A 440 -10.05 5.92 4.85
N ALA A 441 -9.40 7.05 5.11
CA ALA A 441 -8.82 7.38 6.41
C ALA A 441 -8.92 8.88 6.69
N ALA A 442 -9.15 9.24 7.95
CA ALA A 442 -9.25 10.63 8.38
C ALA A 442 -8.71 10.80 9.80
N ALA A 443 -8.17 11.99 10.06
CA ALA A 443 -7.69 12.42 11.36
C ALA A 443 -8.55 13.57 11.91
N GLU A 444 -8.64 13.68 13.23
CA GLU A 444 -9.38 14.74 13.93
C GLU A 444 -8.69 15.13 15.24
N GLU A 445 -8.79 16.40 15.63
CA GLU A 445 -8.39 16.87 16.96
C GLU A 445 -9.64 17.26 17.79
N ILE A 446 -9.97 16.44 18.79
CA ILE A 446 -11.12 16.64 19.69
C ILE A 446 -10.62 17.26 20.99
N GLY A 447 -10.65 18.58 21.07
CA GLY A 447 -10.02 19.32 22.15
C GLY A 447 -8.49 19.19 22.11
N SER A 448 -7.92 18.29 22.91
CA SER A 448 -6.49 17.95 22.87
C SER A 448 -6.22 16.48 22.50
N THR A 449 -7.29 15.74 22.24
CA THR A 449 -7.24 14.34 21.83
C THR A 449 -6.99 14.26 20.35
N ARG A 450 -6.02 13.44 19.95
CA ARG A 450 -5.71 13.16 18.54
C ARG A 450 -6.36 11.85 18.13
N LEU A 451 -7.10 11.85 17.04
CA LEU A 451 -7.82 10.67 16.55
C LEU A 451 -7.36 10.36 15.13
N LEU A 452 -7.11 9.08 14.85
CA LEU A 452 -7.02 8.54 13.50
C LEU A 452 -8.07 7.43 13.35
N VAL A 453 -8.88 7.54 12.30
CA VAL A 453 -9.85 6.52 11.91
C VAL A 453 -9.52 6.02 10.51
N THR A 454 -9.53 4.71 10.32
CA THR A 454 -9.38 4.08 9.00
C THR A 454 -10.54 3.14 8.70
N GLY A 455 -10.86 2.97 7.42
CA GLY A 455 -11.94 2.10 6.95
C GLY A 455 -11.71 0.62 7.18
N THR A 456 -10.46 0.22 7.41
CA THR A 456 -10.02 -1.14 7.75
C THR A 456 -8.75 -1.12 8.60
N THR A 457 -8.42 -2.23 9.22
CA THR A 457 -7.13 -2.44 9.89
C THR A 457 -6.01 -2.48 8.85
N PHE A 458 -4.98 -1.65 9.03
CA PHE A 458 -3.84 -1.53 8.11
C PHE A 458 -2.49 -1.90 8.74
N PHE A 459 -2.52 -2.40 9.96
CA PHE A 459 -1.35 -2.72 10.80
C PHE A 459 -1.42 -4.15 11.36
N SER A 460 -2.15 -5.05 10.69
CA SER A 460 -2.17 -6.46 11.05
C SER A 460 -0.89 -7.16 10.63
N ASP A 461 -0.65 -8.37 11.14
CA ASP A 461 0.51 -9.19 10.77
C ASP A 461 0.58 -9.45 9.24
N TYR A 462 -0.57 -9.44 8.56
CA TYR A 462 -0.63 -9.51 7.09
C TYR A 462 -0.08 -8.24 6.42
N ASP A 463 -0.23 -7.08 7.04
CA ASP A 463 0.26 -5.81 6.50
C ASP A 463 1.76 -5.70 6.70
N TYR A 464 2.28 -6.16 7.85
CA TYR A 464 3.73 -6.32 8.06
C TYR A 464 4.36 -7.28 7.04
N GLY A 465 3.62 -8.29 6.57
CA GLY A 465 4.07 -9.22 5.53
C GLY A 465 4.11 -8.66 4.10
N LYS A 466 3.83 -7.36 3.89
CA LYS A 466 3.79 -6.73 2.55
C LYS A 466 4.74 -5.51 2.47
N PRO A 467 6.06 -5.73 2.39
CA PRO A 467 7.06 -4.66 2.43
C PRO A 467 6.99 -3.67 1.24
N GLN A 468 6.23 -4.00 0.18
CA GLN A 468 6.00 -3.11 -0.96
C GLN A 468 4.99 -1.98 -0.70
N PHE A 469 4.30 -2.00 0.46
CA PHE A 469 3.35 -0.96 0.86
C PHE A 469 3.82 -0.26 2.14
N ASP A 470 3.62 1.06 2.20
CA ASP A 470 4.09 1.92 3.28
C ASP A 470 3.10 1.99 4.46
N ASN A 471 2.25 0.97 4.62
CA ASN A 471 1.25 0.89 5.70
C ASN A 471 1.86 1.13 7.09
N ILE A 472 3.02 0.53 7.35
CA ILE A 472 3.69 0.66 8.65
C ILE A 472 4.31 2.05 8.81
N GLN A 473 4.75 2.68 7.73
CA GLN A 473 5.23 4.07 7.77
C GLN A 473 4.11 5.04 8.15
N LEU A 474 2.87 4.83 7.67
CA LEU A 474 1.71 5.60 8.11
C LEU A 474 1.43 5.41 9.61
N LEU A 475 1.50 4.17 10.11
CA LEU A 475 1.34 3.88 11.54
C LEU A 475 2.41 4.62 12.35
N GLU A 476 3.66 4.56 11.91
CA GLU A 476 4.77 5.25 12.55
C GLU A 476 4.57 6.78 12.63
N ASN A 477 4.15 7.40 11.53
CA ASN A 477 3.88 8.83 11.48
C ASN A 477 2.73 9.20 12.42
N PHE A 478 1.68 8.39 12.47
CA PHE A 478 0.60 8.56 13.43
C PHE A 478 1.10 8.44 14.87
N LEU A 479 1.93 7.45 15.20
CA LEU A 479 2.46 7.29 16.55
C LEU A 479 3.28 8.51 16.98
N ASP A 480 4.12 9.05 16.08
CA ASP A 480 4.87 10.29 16.34
C ASP A 480 3.93 11.50 16.53
N TRP A 481 2.87 11.62 15.71
CA TRP A 481 1.85 12.65 15.87
C TRP A 481 1.04 12.46 17.17
N SER A 482 0.75 11.24 17.58
CA SER A 482 -0.12 10.90 18.71
C SER A 482 0.40 11.43 20.05
N VAL A 483 1.72 11.47 20.24
CA VAL A 483 2.40 11.97 21.45
C VAL A 483 3.14 13.29 21.23
N GLY A 484 3.19 13.76 19.98
CA GLY A 484 3.81 15.02 19.60
C GLY A 484 3.19 16.26 20.25
N ASN A 485 3.93 17.36 20.19
CA ASN A 485 3.50 18.66 20.69
C ASN A 485 2.20 19.10 20.00
N ARG A 486 1.11 19.30 20.76
CA ARG A 486 -0.21 19.70 20.22
C ARG A 486 -0.25 21.08 19.55
N SER A 487 0.80 21.89 19.73
CA SER A 487 0.95 23.17 19.01
C SER A 487 1.64 23.04 17.65
N GLU A 488 2.13 21.86 17.31
CA GLU A 488 2.73 21.53 16.03
C GLU A 488 1.80 20.57 15.28
N TRP A 489 1.69 20.75 13.96
CA TRP A 489 0.92 19.85 13.10
C TRP A 489 -0.54 19.71 13.57
N SER A 490 -1.15 20.81 13.98
CA SER A 490 -2.56 20.89 14.39
C SER A 490 -3.46 20.85 13.16
N ILE A 491 -4.59 20.16 13.28
CA ILE A 491 -5.60 20.10 12.22
C ILE A 491 -6.35 21.43 12.20
N LEU A 492 -6.51 22.00 11.00
CA LEU A 492 -7.23 23.25 10.83
C LEU A 492 -8.73 22.98 10.76
N ASP A 493 -9.51 23.94 11.25
CA ASP A 493 -10.97 23.96 11.12
C ASP A 493 -11.33 24.49 9.73
N VAL A 494 -11.14 23.63 8.73
CA VAL A 494 -11.41 23.88 7.32
C VAL A 494 -12.15 22.66 6.75
N ASP A 495 -13.03 22.93 5.80
CA ASP A 495 -13.77 21.91 5.08
C ASP A 495 -13.02 21.61 3.77
N GLU A 496 -12.56 20.37 3.62
CA GLU A 496 -11.79 19.87 2.48
C GLU A 496 -12.56 18.81 1.67
N VAL A 497 -13.85 18.60 1.97
CA VAL A 497 -14.65 17.50 1.43
C VAL A 497 -15.76 18.07 0.55
N GLY A 498 -15.91 17.52 -0.66
CA GLY A 498 -16.96 17.96 -1.57
C GLY A 498 -18.37 17.52 -1.12
N PRO A 499 -19.43 18.13 -1.69
CA PRO A 499 -20.80 17.74 -1.41
C PRO A 499 -21.12 16.26 -1.62
N ARG A 500 -22.07 15.74 -0.85
CA ARG A 500 -22.59 14.39 -1.00
C ARG A 500 -23.72 14.38 -2.02
N ILE A 501 -23.52 13.66 -3.12
CA ILE A 501 -24.53 13.52 -4.18
C ILE A 501 -25.14 12.12 -4.07
N GLY A 502 -26.37 12.07 -3.56
CA GLY A 502 -27.14 10.84 -3.46
C GLY A 502 -27.61 10.31 -4.82
N ASP A 503 -28.55 9.37 -4.79
CA ASP A 503 -29.06 8.74 -6.01
C ASP A 503 -29.66 9.75 -6.99
N ILE A 504 -29.36 9.53 -8.27
CA ILE A 504 -29.85 10.33 -9.39
C ILE A 504 -31.02 9.61 -10.05
N SER A 505 -32.08 10.35 -10.36
CA SER A 505 -33.26 9.83 -11.06
C SER A 505 -33.71 10.79 -12.16
N TRP A 506 -34.42 10.27 -13.16
CA TRP A 506 -34.95 11.09 -14.25
C TRP A 506 -36.30 10.59 -14.75
N ASP A 507 -37.11 11.52 -15.27
CA ASP A 507 -38.43 11.26 -15.85
C ASP A 507 -38.61 12.05 -17.15
N PRO A 508 -39.10 11.43 -18.23
CA PRO A 508 -39.41 9.99 -18.37
C PRO A 508 -38.14 9.12 -18.42
N ALA A 509 -38.23 7.90 -17.87
CA ALA A 509 -37.12 6.94 -17.91
C ALA A 509 -36.75 6.49 -19.34
N SER A 510 -37.68 6.62 -20.29
CA SER A 510 -37.49 6.29 -21.71
C SER A 510 -38.17 7.37 -22.57
N PRO A 511 -37.48 8.49 -22.85
CA PRO A 511 -38.08 9.61 -23.57
C PRO A 511 -38.36 9.31 -25.04
N ASP A 512 -39.50 9.80 -25.52
CA ASP A 512 -39.81 9.82 -26.94
C ASP A 512 -39.00 10.89 -27.70
N ASN A 513 -38.97 10.80 -29.02
CA ASN A 513 -38.28 11.77 -29.87
C ASN A 513 -38.68 13.23 -29.54
N GLY A 514 -37.70 14.04 -29.12
CA GLY A 514 -37.91 15.44 -28.74
C GLY A 514 -38.59 15.65 -27.39
N GLU A 515 -38.83 14.60 -26.61
CA GLU A 515 -39.38 14.70 -25.26
C GLU A 515 -38.33 15.23 -24.29
N LYS A 516 -38.77 16.11 -23.39
CA LYS A 516 -37.91 16.72 -22.36
C LYS A 516 -37.74 15.75 -21.20
N VAL A 517 -36.56 15.76 -20.59
CA VAL A 517 -36.26 14.90 -19.44
C VAL A 517 -35.90 15.75 -18.24
N ASN A 518 -36.59 15.55 -17.12
CA ASN A 518 -36.26 16.18 -15.85
C ASN A 518 -35.35 15.23 -15.04
N VAL A 519 -34.13 15.66 -14.76
CA VAL A 519 -33.16 14.95 -13.92
C VAL A 519 -33.21 15.54 -12.52
N SER A 520 -33.17 14.69 -11.50
CA SER A 520 -33.15 15.10 -10.10
C SER A 520 -32.14 14.31 -9.28
N ALA A 521 -31.53 14.98 -8.29
CA ALA A 521 -30.56 14.39 -7.38
C ALA A 521 -30.71 15.03 -6.00
N THR A 522 -30.46 14.24 -4.94
CA THR A 522 -30.31 14.79 -3.59
C THR A 522 -28.86 15.19 -3.39
N VAL A 523 -28.60 16.45 -3.07
CA VAL A 523 -27.27 16.98 -2.82
C VAL A 523 -27.25 17.65 -1.46
N THR A 524 -26.37 17.17 -0.58
CA THR A 524 -26.22 17.68 0.79
C THR A 524 -24.76 17.90 1.11
N ASP A 525 -24.52 18.81 2.04
CA ASP A 525 -23.19 19.14 2.53
C ASP A 525 -23.34 19.73 3.94
N PRO A 526 -22.55 19.29 4.94
CA PRO A 526 -22.50 19.88 6.28
C PRO A 526 -22.20 21.38 6.30
N SER A 527 -21.25 21.86 5.48
CA SER A 527 -20.92 23.28 5.34
C SER A 527 -21.91 24.01 4.45
N GLY A 528 -22.58 23.28 3.56
CA GLY A 528 -23.73 23.71 2.77
C GLY A 528 -23.42 23.82 1.27
N VAL A 529 -24.44 23.59 0.44
CA VAL A 529 -24.29 23.54 -1.03
C VAL A 529 -24.49 24.92 -1.66
N VAL A 530 -23.52 25.36 -2.46
CA VAL A 530 -23.56 26.63 -3.21
C VAL A 530 -24.21 26.47 -4.57
N ARG A 531 -23.78 25.49 -5.36
CA ARG A 531 -24.20 25.31 -6.75
C ARG A 531 -24.27 23.83 -7.11
N VAL A 532 -25.26 23.48 -7.92
CA VAL A 532 -25.39 22.13 -8.50
C VAL A 532 -25.59 22.26 -10.01
N TYR A 533 -24.85 21.47 -10.76
CA TYR A 533 -24.84 21.47 -12.21
C TYR A 533 -25.16 20.08 -12.75
N LEU A 534 -26.02 20.04 -13.76
CA LEU A 534 -26.20 18.90 -14.66
C LEU A 534 -25.31 19.11 -15.89
N LYS A 535 -24.38 18.19 -16.12
CA LYS A 535 -23.37 18.28 -17.18
C LYS A 535 -23.59 17.17 -18.21
N TYR A 536 -23.62 17.54 -19.48
CA TYR A 536 -23.80 16.59 -20.58
C TYR A 536 -23.35 17.18 -21.92
N ASN A 537 -23.17 16.36 -22.95
CA ASN A 537 -22.93 16.84 -24.31
C ASN A 537 -24.18 16.62 -25.18
N ASN A 538 -24.81 17.67 -25.67
CA ASN A 538 -26.06 17.57 -26.45
C ASN A 538 -25.88 17.04 -27.89
N GLY A 539 -24.71 16.49 -28.23
CA GLY A 539 -24.32 16.06 -29.56
C GLY A 539 -23.62 17.15 -30.39
N THR A 540 -23.61 18.40 -29.92
CA THR A 540 -22.93 19.53 -30.60
C THR A 540 -21.86 20.19 -29.72
N HIS A 541 -22.13 20.35 -28.43
CA HIS A 541 -21.22 20.96 -27.46
C HIS A 541 -21.56 20.50 -26.03
N ASP A 542 -20.62 20.74 -25.12
CA ASP A 542 -20.83 20.48 -23.69
C ASP A 542 -21.74 21.55 -23.08
N VAL A 543 -22.71 21.09 -22.30
CA VAL A 543 -23.72 21.88 -21.60
C VAL A 543 -23.48 21.77 -20.09
N SER A 544 -23.55 22.91 -19.41
CA SER A 544 -23.48 23.00 -17.95
C SER A 544 -24.75 23.70 -17.44
N LEU A 545 -25.78 22.92 -17.17
CA LEU A 545 -27.09 23.41 -16.74
C LEU A 545 -27.11 23.56 -15.22
N THR A 546 -27.43 24.74 -14.69
CA THR A 546 -27.64 24.93 -13.26
C THR A 546 -28.95 24.26 -12.82
N MET A 547 -28.88 23.38 -11.83
CA MET A 547 -30.04 22.74 -11.23
C MET A 547 -30.71 23.68 -10.21
N THR A 548 -32.03 23.59 -10.09
CA THR A 548 -32.84 24.39 -9.18
C THR A 548 -33.11 23.61 -7.90
N SER A 549 -32.89 24.21 -6.73
CA SER A 549 -33.25 23.58 -5.45
C SER A 549 -34.77 23.55 -5.29
N GLU A 550 -35.31 22.37 -4.99
CA GLU A 550 -36.72 22.14 -4.65
C GLU A 550 -36.95 22.14 -3.13
N GLY A 551 -35.90 22.33 -2.33
CA GLY A 551 -35.90 22.24 -0.88
C GLY A 551 -35.55 20.84 -0.36
N GLY A 552 -35.11 20.76 0.91
CA GLY A 552 -34.75 19.49 1.54
C GLY A 552 -33.53 18.79 0.92
N GLY A 553 -32.64 19.53 0.25
CA GLY A 553 -31.48 18.96 -0.46
C GLY A 553 -31.79 18.43 -1.86
N LEU A 554 -33.03 18.46 -2.33
CA LEU A 554 -33.40 18.02 -3.68
C LEU A 554 -33.10 19.11 -4.71
N TYR A 555 -32.47 18.74 -5.82
CA TYR A 555 -32.19 19.60 -6.96
C TYR A 555 -32.74 18.96 -8.24
N SER A 556 -33.21 19.79 -9.18
CA SER A 556 -33.71 19.33 -10.49
C SER A 556 -33.25 20.20 -11.67
N GLY A 557 -33.13 19.58 -12.86
CA GLY A 557 -32.75 20.24 -14.10
C GLY A 557 -33.39 19.56 -15.32
N GLU A 558 -33.89 20.36 -16.27
CA GLU A 558 -34.58 19.88 -17.47
C GLU A 558 -33.65 19.87 -18.70
N ILE A 559 -33.40 18.67 -19.25
CA ILE A 559 -32.77 18.49 -20.56
C ILE A 559 -33.85 18.70 -21.63
N SER A 560 -33.66 19.72 -22.47
CA SER A 560 -34.64 20.12 -23.49
C SER A 560 -34.05 20.34 -24.89
N ASP A 561 -32.74 20.18 -25.03
CA ASP A 561 -31.96 20.43 -26.24
C ASP A 561 -31.44 19.14 -26.90
N VAL A 562 -31.96 17.98 -26.50
CA VAL A 562 -31.67 16.66 -27.09
C VAL A 562 -32.97 16.06 -27.63
N SER A 563 -32.93 15.55 -28.87
CA SER A 563 -34.14 15.06 -29.55
C SER A 563 -34.12 13.58 -29.94
N SER A 564 -32.95 12.93 -30.00
CA SER A 564 -32.80 11.52 -30.41
C SER A 564 -31.43 10.97 -30.04
N GLY A 565 -31.34 9.65 -29.82
CA GLY A 565 -30.06 8.98 -29.56
C GLY A 565 -29.74 8.85 -28.08
N SER A 566 -28.54 8.37 -27.76
CA SER A 566 -28.08 8.18 -26.38
C SER A 566 -27.27 9.39 -25.91
N LEU A 567 -27.49 9.79 -24.66
CA LEU A 567 -26.82 10.89 -23.98
C LEU A 567 -26.22 10.39 -22.67
N SER A 568 -24.94 10.68 -22.44
CA SER A 568 -24.32 10.53 -21.12
C SER A 568 -24.32 11.85 -20.37
N PHE A 569 -24.64 11.81 -19.07
CA PHE A 569 -24.68 12.98 -18.20
C PHE A 569 -24.16 12.65 -16.80
N TYR A 570 -23.71 13.66 -16.07
CA TYR A 570 -23.32 13.56 -14.66
C TYR A 570 -23.75 14.81 -13.88
N VAL A 571 -23.74 14.71 -12.55
CA VAL A 571 -24.01 15.85 -11.67
C VAL A 571 -22.72 16.30 -10.97
N GLU A 572 -22.49 17.60 -10.98
CA GLU A 572 -21.38 18.28 -10.31
C GLU A 572 -21.96 19.22 -9.25
N ALA A 573 -21.48 19.16 -8.02
CA ALA A 573 -21.89 20.02 -6.92
C ALA A 573 -20.70 20.76 -6.32
N VAL A 574 -20.95 21.97 -5.81
CA VAL A 574 -19.95 22.83 -5.17
C VAL A 574 -20.51 23.31 -3.84
N ASP A 575 -19.72 23.20 -2.77
CA ASP A 575 -20.06 23.66 -1.42
C ASP A 575 -19.70 25.13 -1.17
N ASN A 576 -19.80 25.58 0.09
CA ASN A 576 -19.44 26.93 0.55
C ASN A 576 -17.93 27.18 0.64
N SER A 577 -17.12 26.13 0.64
CA SER A 577 -15.65 26.13 0.71
C SER A 577 -15.00 26.03 -0.68
N ASP A 578 -15.82 25.99 -1.74
CA ASP A 578 -15.45 25.74 -3.13
C ASP A 578 -14.91 24.32 -3.41
N ASN A 579 -15.15 23.35 -2.51
CA ASN A 579 -14.91 21.94 -2.81
C ASN A 579 -15.94 21.42 -3.80
N VAL A 580 -15.51 20.52 -4.67
CA VAL A 580 -16.31 20.00 -5.78
C VAL A 580 -16.52 18.52 -5.61
N ALA A 581 -17.76 18.08 -5.83
CA ALA A 581 -18.09 16.67 -5.96
C ALA A 581 -18.73 16.35 -7.30
N ILE A 582 -18.44 15.17 -7.84
CA ILE A 582 -18.99 14.66 -9.10
C ILE A 582 -19.56 13.27 -8.88
N ARG A 583 -20.77 13.03 -9.41
CA ARG A 583 -21.44 11.73 -9.33
C ARG A 583 -21.71 11.15 -10.71
N ALA A 584 -21.21 9.91 -10.89
CA ALA A 584 -21.26 8.95 -12.00
C ALA A 584 -21.96 9.35 -13.31
N SER A 585 -21.46 8.77 -14.41
CA SER A 585 -22.03 8.99 -15.74
C SER A 585 -23.25 8.08 -15.98
N PHE A 586 -24.44 8.67 -16.05
CA PHE A 586 -25.68 7.98 -16.40
C PHE A 586 -26.00 8.13 -17.89
N THR A 587 -26.65 7.14 -18.50
CA THR A 587 -27.04 7.19 -19.92
C THR A 587 -28.55 7.16 -20.11
N ILE A 588 -29.08 8.15 -20.84
CA ILE A 588 -30.49 8.22 -21.27
C ILE A 588 -30.55 8.01 -22.78
N THR A 589 -31.58 7.32 -23.27
CA THR A 589 -31.77 7.09 -24.72
C THR A 589 -33.15 7.53 -25.18
N TRP A 590 -33.19 8.42 -26.17
CA TRP A 590 -34.40 8.90 -26.84
C TRP A 590 -34.76 7.99 -28.02
N THR A 591 -36.07 7.76 -28.23
CA THR A 591 -36.54 7.01 -29.39
C THR A 591 -36.21 7.71 -30.71
N ALA A 592 -35.94 6.90 -31.74
CA ALA A 592 -35.67 7.41 -33.08
C ALA A 592 -36.91 8.12 -33.66
N PRO A 593 -36.73 9.17 -34.48
CA PRO A 593 -37.86 9.87 -35.08
C PRO A 593 -38.68 8.88 -35.91
N THR A 594 -39.97 8.78 -35.61
CA THR A 594 -40.87 7.89 -36.37
C THR A 594 -41.10 8.50 -37.76
N THR A 595 -40.38 8.05 -38.78
CA THR A 595 -40.72 8.34 -40.17
C THR A 595 -42.04 7.66 -40.51
N THR A 596 -43.13 8.43 -40.47
CA THR A 596 -44.40 7.98 -41.02
C THR A 596 -44.31 8.05 -42.54
N THR A 597 -43.89 6.97 -43.18
CA THR A 597 -44.02 6.85 -44.64
C THR A 597 -45.50 6.66 -44.97
N THR A 598 -46.18 7.73 -45.38
CA THR A 598 -47.50 7.62 -45.99
C THR A 598 -47.36 6.97 -47.36
N THR A 599 -47.43 5.65 -47.41
CA THR A 599 -47.62 4.91 -48.67
C THR A 599 -49.07 5.11 -49.13
N PRO A 600 -49.35 5.66 -50.32
CA PRO A 600 -50.71 5.69 -50.85
C PRO A 600 -51.15 4.26 -51.15
N THR A 601 -52.22 3.83 -50.47
CA THR A 601 -52.88 2.54 -50.71
C THR A 601 -53.69 2.63 -52.00
N ASP A 602 -53.16 2.08 -53.10
CA ASP A 602 -54.00 1.65 -54.22
C ASP A 602 -54.65 0.32 -53.86
N THR A 603 -55.97 0.32 -53.94
CA THR A 603 -56.81 -0.84 -53.64
C THR A 603 -56.73 -1.82 -54.79
N THR A 604 -56.25 -3.05 -54.56
CA THR A 604 -56.64 -4.18 -55.39
C THR A 604 -56.77 -5.45 -54.54
N THR A 605 -58.02 -5.89 -54.43
CA THR A 605 -58.50 -7.13 -53.83
C THR A 605 -57.93 -8.34 -54.57
N THR A 606 -57.40 -9.35 -53.88
CA THR A 606 -57.59 -10.79 -54.20
C THR A 606 -57.22 -11.67 -52.99
N GLU A 607 -58.01 -12.75 -52.83
CA GLU A 607 -58.13 -13.76 -51.79
C GLU A 607 -56.86 -14.40 -51.17
N ALA A 608 -57.01 -14.79 -49.90
CA ALA A 608 -56.18 -15.75 -49.18
C ALA A 608 -56.56 -17.22 -49.54
N PRO A 609 -55.66 -18.20 -49.34
CA PRO A 609 -55.67 -18.88 -48.04
C PRO A 609 -54.30 -19.34 -47.49
N THR A 610 -54.29 -19.37 -46.16
CA THR A 610 -53.45 -20.05 -45.15
C THR A 610 -52.45 -21.13 -45.57
N THR A 611 -51.24 -21.10 -44.97
CA THR A 611 -50.57 -22.30 -44.43
C THR A 611 -49.57 -21.99 -43.31
N SER A 612 -49.49 -22.94 -42.38
CA SER A 612 -48.69 -22.99 -41.14
C SER A 612 -47.26 -23.49 -41.39
N THR A 613 -46.26 -23.05 -40.61
CA THR A 613 -45.30 -23.85 -39.80
C THR A 613 -43.93 -23.18 -39.56
N THR A 614 -43.57 -23.10 -38.27
CA THR A 614 -42.27 -23.42 -37.59
C THR A 614 -41.01 -22.58 -37.85
N PRO A 615 -40.25 -22.20 -36.78
CA PRO A 615 -39.04 -21.38 -36.87
C PRO A 615 -37.80 -22.22 -37.18
N THR A 616 -36.82 -21.63 -37.85
CA THR A 616 -35.47 -22.20 -38.01
C THR A 616 -34.46 -21.22 -37.44
N GLU A 617 -33.90 -21.57 -36.29
CA GLU A 617 -32.65 -21.04 -35.77
C GLU A 617 -31.48 -21.60 -36.59
N THR A 618 -30.50 -20.76 -36.89
CA THR A 618 -29.10 -21.18 -37.11
C THR A 618 -28.20 -20.00 -36.72
N PRO A 619 -27.10 -20.24 -36.01
CA PRO A 619 -26.38 -19.22 -35.25
C PRO A 619 -25.32 -18.52 -36.11
N THR A 620 -24.85 -17.36 -35.67
CA THR A 620 -23.68 -16.73 -36.28
C THR A 620 -22.74 -16.19 -35.22
N ALA A 621 -21.67 -16.96 -35.04
CA ALA A 621 -20.26 -16.56 -34.92
C ALA A 621 -19.86 -15.39 -34.01
N ILE A 622 -19.13 -15.79 -32.97
CA ILE A 622 -18.18 -15.03 -32.14
C ILE A 622 -17.08 -14.42 -33.03
N PRO A 623 -16.75 -13.12 -32.89
CA PRO A 623 -15.49 -12.56 -33.39
C PRO A 623 -14.33 -12.77 -32.37
N PRO A 624 -13.08 -12.91 -32.84
CA PRO A 624 -11.91 -13.19 -32.00
C PRO A 624 -11.44 -11.97 -31.19
N PRO A 625 -10.63 -12.17 -30.13
CA PRO A 625 -10.00 -11.08 -29.39
C PRO A 625 -8.82 -10.51 -30.19
N ASP A 626 -8.78 -9.19 -30.35
CA ASP A 626 -7.66 -8.48 -30.97
C ASP A 626 -6.60 -8.09 -29.92
N ASP A 627 -5.35 -8.17 -30.38
CA ASP A 627 -4.10 -8.13 -29.65
C ASP A 627 -3.80 -6.81 -28.90
N MET A 628 -3.29 -6.97 -27.69
CA MET A 628 -2.72 -5.93 -26.84
C MET A 628 -1.32 -5.55 -27.37
N ILE A 629 -1.19 -4.36 -27.97
CA ILE A 629 0.10 -3.79 -28.37
C ILE A 629 0.77 -3.12 -27.17
N LEU A 630 1.91 -3.68 -26.78
CA LEU A 630 2.92 -3.13 -25.88
C LEU A 630 3.53 -1.84 -26.50
N VAL A 631 3.37 -0.69 -25.84
CA VAL A 631 4.15 0.53 -26.11
C VAL A 631 4.93 0.90 -24.86
N LEU A 632 6.14 0.36 -24.74
CA LEU A 632 7.21 0.89 -23.89
C LEU A 632 7.97 1.94 -24.70
N GLY A 633 8.19 3.14 -24.14
CA GLY A 633 9.18 4.04 -24.71
C GLY A 633 9.13 5.52 -24.29
N ILE A 634 10.10 5.86 -23.43
CA ILE A 634 10.81 7.15 -23.38
C ILE A 634 10.15 8.27 -22.54
N GLY A 635 10.48 8.29 -21.24
CA GLY A 635 10.24 9.44 -20.36
C GLY A 635 11.29 9.68 -19.27
N GLY A 636 12.31 8.82 -19.12
CA GLY A 636 13.22 8.85 -17.95
C GLY A 636 14.38 9.85 -18.00
N ALA A 637 14.72 10.43 -19.16
CA ALA A 637 15.97 11.20 -19.29
C ALA A 637 15.83 12.73 -19.08
N ILE A 638 14.61 13.27 -18.94
CA ILE A 638 14.38 14.72 -18.83
C ILE A 638 14.14 15.16 -17.37
N ILE A 639 13.72 14.25 -16.49
CA ILE A 639 13.38 14.58 -15.09
C ILE A 639 14.65 14.78 -14.24
N VAL A 640 15.74 14.05 -14.51
CA VAL A 640 17.00 14.15 -13.75
C VAL A 640 17.71 15.51 -13.94
N LEU A 641 17.52 16.17 -15.09
CA LEU A 641 18.10 17.50 -15.33
C LEU A 641 17.30 18.64 -14.68
N ILE A 642 16.00 18.45 -14.40
CA ILE A 642 15.17 19.47 -13.73
C ILE A 642 15.42 19.45 -12.22
N VAL A 643 15.64 18.27 -11.62
CA VAL A 643 15.95 18.13 -10.18
C VAL A 643 17.27 18.81 -9.80
N ILE A 644 18.30 18.72 -10.66
CA ILE A 644 19.61 19.36 -10.39
C ILE A 644 19.53 20.90 -10.51
N VAL A 645 18.69 21.44 -11.39
CA VAL A 645 18.56 22.90 -11.56
C VAL A 645 17.74 23.55 -10.44
N VAL A 646 16.77 22.83 -9.86
CA VAL A 646 15.98 23.34 -8.72
C VAL A 646 16.77 23.34 -7.42
N ILE A 647 17.61 22.32 -7.17
CA ILE A 647 18.46 22.23 -5.97
C ILE A 647 19.53 23.35 -5.93
N VAL A 648 20.02 23.81 -7.08
CA VAL A 648 21.01 24.92 -7.14
C VAL A 648 20.37 26.30 -6.97
N LYS A 649 19.04 26.45 -7.16
CA LYS A 649 18.36 27.74 -7.07
C LYS A 649 17.77 28.05 -5.68
N MET A 650 17.60 27.05 -4.82
CA MET A 650 17.06 27.20 -3.46
C MET A 650 18.13 27.46 -2.37
N ARG A 651 19.39 27.69 -2.76
CA ARG A 651 20.47 28.14 -1.85
C ARG A 651 20.92 29.58 -2.08
N ARG A 652 19.96 30.47 -2.32
CA ARG A 652 20.09 31.91 -2.09
C ARG A 652 18.96 32.43 -1.25
#